data_AF-A0A7N4NJD2-F1
#
_entry.id   AF-A0A7N4NJD2-F1
#
_cell.length_a   1.000
_cell.length_b   1.000
_cell.length_c   1.000
_cell.angle_alpha   90.00
_cell.angle_beta   90.00
_cell.angle_gamma   90.00
#
_symmetry.space_group_name_H-M   'P 1'
#
loop_
_entity.id
_entity.type
_entity.pdbx_description
1 polymer ?
#
loop_
_entity_poly.entity_id
_entity_poly.type
_entity_poly.pdbx_seq_one_letter_code
_entity_poly.pdbx_strand_id
1 'polypeptide(L)'
;MSQRGRMLDWVVVLCLWASSGSAGRLEYSVLEESERGMSVANVAADLGLAAGTLIFRKFRLLASNGGEPYFGMEAGSGSLYVREPADRERLCGAKATCILNYELVLKDPLELHRMSVRILDLNDNPPRFPEDEVRLYLAEFLAPGARFTLPNAQDADEGTNGLLSYSLSPSEHFRLELGSRTDGSEYPELVLEKSLDREQRATHRLVLTARDGGRPGRSGSVQVTVIVVDTNDNAPEFQRSVYRVSVPETAPNGTVLIRVQASDPDEGPNGEVRYTFTNSTPTELRHQFRVHSRSGEVTVAAPLGPPDRLLEIFIEARDEGAFSLASTAKLLVEVTDVNDHAPEVSITSLSSPVSEDAPPGTVIALLSVRDEDRGPNAKVTCTIQSNGPFQLRPSFDNYYSLLTNGPLDREQTSEYQVTIVASDGGSPQLSTRRTVTVFVDDVNDHAPSFPLPQQEFFVAENNGAGAALGRVFAQDPDLNQNGLVSYLLRDFHSDRPLASSLVDVESTSGAITAKTSFDFEQLKAFHFVVEALDGGIPAKSAEVTVSVFVMDRNDNPPAILYPVVRNGSVPVEIVPRQAKTGHLVTKVVAEDADSGPNAWLSYHLLQASDLSLFAVSPNTGELRTLRPIRPADSVKQKVVIVVQDHGDPPLSSSVTLGILLVDSPPQVIPDFGDGWETHGQLSAPNLYLVIALACISFLFLGCLVFFICVKCNQYRARGSHSCCPARCCSAESYQCRKKIPQNPGLTSATIDVTAVGRLSQTYLYQASLGFGSSNNNLLLRGEYSTADLRNLVSGVGLNLPISCVQIRNRKGDHANDNAMPKQPNPDWRYSASLRAGMHSSVHLEEAGILRAGPGGPDQQWPTVSSATPEPEAGEVSPPVGAGVNSNSWTFKYGPGNPKQPGPGELPDKFIIPGSPAIISIRQEPPNSQIDKSDFITFGKKEETKKKKKKKKGNKTQEKKEKGNSTTDNSDQ
;
A
#
# COMPACT_ATOMS: atom_id res chain seq x y z
N MET A 1 12.79 -104.24 -33.73
CA MET A 1 12.22 -105.60 -33.51
C MET A 1 10.71 -105.45 -33.54
N SER A 2 9.93 -106.22 -34.32
CA SER A 2 9.61 -107.65 -34.12
C SER A 2 9.05 -107.88 -32.71
N GLN A 3 7.80 -108.29 -32.50
CA GLN A 3 7.05 -109.32 -33.25
C GLN A 3 5.60 -108.91 -33.65
N ARG A 4 5.05 -109.55 -34.69
CA ARG A 4 3.61 -109.54 -34.99
C ARG A 4 2.91 -110.62 -34.15
N GLY A 5 2.26 -110.25 -33.06
CA GLY A 5 1.30 -111.11 -32.37
C GLY A 5 -0.08 -111.01 -33.02
N ARG A 6 -0.46 -111.97 -33.87
CA ARG A 6 -1.88 -112.17 -34.24
C ARG A 6 -2.54 -113.02 -33.15
N MET A 7 -3.23 -112.38 -32.21
CA MET A 7 -4.28 -113.10 -31.48
C MET A 7 -5.45 -113.34 -32.44
N LEU A 8 -5.84 -114.60 -32.59
CA LEU A 8 -7.18 -114.95 -33.08
C LEU A 8 -8.06 -114.96 -31.84
N ASP A 9 -8.93 -113.97 -31.69
CA ASP A 9 -9.98 -114.00 -30.68
C ASP A 9 -11.03 -115.03 -31.11
N TRP A 10 -10.89 -116.24 -30.56
CA TRP A 10 -11.91 -117.27 -30.67
C TRP A 10 -13.11 -116.88 -29.81
N VAL A 11 -14.14 -116.32 -30.44
CA VAL A 11 -15.43 -116.09 -29.79
C VAL A 11 -15.99 -117.43 -29.32
N VAL A 12 -16.00 -117.65 -28.01
CA VAL A 12 -16.54 -118.87 -27.38
C VAL A 12 -18.06 -118.78 -27.42
N VAL A 13 -18.66 -119.38 -28.45
CA VAL A 13 -20.12 -119.56 -28.54
C VAL A 13 -20.54 -120.55 -27.45
N LEU A 14 -21.07 -120.02 -26.35
CA LEU A 14 -21.32 -120.76 -25.12
C LEU A 14 -22.72 -121.42 -25.15
N CYS A 15 -22.88 -122.42 -26.04
CA CYS A 15 -24.12 -123.18 -26.21
C CYS A 15 -24.47 -124.03 -24.96
N LEU A 16 -25.19 -123.43 -24.01
CA LEU A 16 -25.78 -124.14 -22.87
C LEU A 16 -26.92 -125.07 -23.32
N TRP A 17 -26.62 -126.35 -23.48
CA TRP A 17 -27.62 -127.39 -23.74
C TRP A 17 -28.53 -127.63 -22.52
N ALA A 18 -29.77 -127.15 -22.60
CA ALA A 18 -30.81 -127.35 -21.58
C ALA A 18 -31.95 -128.24 -22.11
N SER A 19 -31.74 -129.56 -22.12
CA SER A 19 -32.72 -130.51 -22.66
C SER A 19 -33.77 -130.95 -21.63
N SER A 20 -34.97 -130.32 -21.60
CA SER A 20 -36.26 -130.96 -21.26
C SER A 20 -37.49 -130.03 -21.40
N GLY A 21 -38.17 -130.11 -22.54
CA GLY A 21 -39.64 -130.12 -22.63
C GLY A 21 -40.49 -128.99 -22.02
N SER A 22 -40.43 -127.78 -22.57
CA SER A 22 -41.63 -126.91 -22.70
C SER A 22 -41.48 -125.95 -23.89
N ALA A 23 -42.56 -125.26 -24.29
CA ALA A 23 -42.67 -124.56 -25.59
C ALA A 23 -41.53 -123.56 -25.85
N GLY A 24 -40.84 -123.74 -27.00
CA GLY A 24 -39.59 -123.05 -27.30
C GLY A 24 -39.73 -121.56 -27.63
N ARG A 25 -38.78 -120.77 -27.11
CA ARG A 25 -38.41 -119.44 -27.59
C ARG A 25 -36.92 -119.49 -27.93
N LEU A 26 -36.57 -119.04 -29.13
CA LEU A 26 -35.19 -118.92 -29.59
C LEU A 26 -34.66 -117.54 -29.21
N GLU A 27 -33.48 -117.47 -28.60
CA GLU A 27 -32.81 -116.21 -28.28
C GLU A 27 -31.40 -116.23 -28.86
N TYR A 28 -31.08 -115.20 -29.64
CA TYR A 28 -29.79 -115.03 -30.30
C TYR A 28 -29.22 -113.66 -30.00
N SER A 29 -27.90 -113.50 -30.09
CA SER A 29 -27.23 -112.22 -29.94
C SER A 29 -26.24 -111.99 -31.08
N VAL A 30 -26.16 -110.74 -31.54
CA VAL A 30 -25.32 -110.32 -32.68
C VAL A 30 -24.83 -108.90 -32.42
N LEU A 31 -23.59 -108.60 -32.77
CA LEU A 31 -23.09 -107.22 -32.73
C LEU A 31 -23.80 -106.37 -33.78
N GLU A 32 -24.02 -105.11 -33.47
CA GLU A 32 -24.41 -104.11 -34.46
C GLU A 32 -23.32 -103.89 -35.53
N GLU A 33 -23.69 -103.25 -36.63
CA GLU A 33 -22.85 -103.05 -37.83
C GLU A 33 -22.16 -104.32 -38.37
N SER A 34 -22.65 -105.51 -37.99
CA SER A 34 -22.15 -106.80 -38.47
C SER A 34 -22.25 -106.91 -39.99
N GLU A 35 -21.19 -107.42 -40.63
CA GLU A 35 -21.09 -107.52 -42.09
C GLU A 35 -22.27 -108.30 -42.73
N ARG A 36 -22.73 -107.79 -43.87
CA ARG A 36 -23.83 -108.39 -44.63
C ARG A 36 -23.49 -109.81 -45.08
N GLY A 37 -24.33 -110.77 -44.69
CA GLY A 37 -24.15 -112.21 -44.95
C GLY A 37 -23.49 -112.97 -43.79
N MET A 38 -23.05 -112.30 -42.71
CA MET A 38 -22.50 -112.96 -41.53
C MET A 38 -23.55 -113.88 -40.87
N SER A 39 -23.17 -115.12 -40.57
CA SER A 39 -24.06 -116.17 -40.02
C SER A 39 -24.13 -116.08 -38.50
N VAL A 40 -25.31 -115.72 -37.97
CA VAL A 40 -25.58 -115.46 -36.56
C VAL A 40 -25.77 -116.76 -35.76
N ALA A 41 -26.59 -117.70 -36.25
CA ALA A 41 -26.93 -118.96 -35.56
C ALA A 41 -27.53 -119.99 -36.53
N ASN A 42 -27.60 -121.28 -36.16
CA ASN A 42 -28.25 -122.31 -36.98
C ASN A 42 -29.61 -122.73 -36.39
N VAL A 43 -30.67 -122.10 -36.90
CA VAL A 43 -32.04 -122.25 -36.40
C VAL A 43 -32.66 -123.61 -36.71
N ALA A 44 -32.18 -124.30 -37.76
CA ALA A 44 -32.59 -125.69 -37.99
C ALA A 44 -32.06 -126.60 -36.86
N ALA A 45 -30.77 -126.51 -36.55
CA ALA A 45 -30.13 -127.32 -35.53
C ALA A 45 -30.72 -127.07 -34.13
N ASP A 46 -30.95 -125.81 -33.76
CA ASP A 46 -31.52 -125.43 -32.45
C ASP A 46 -32.96 -125.91 -32.27
N LEU A 47 -33.73 -126.05 -33.37
CA LEU A 47 -35.06 -126.66 -33.39
C LEU A 47 -35.05 -128.20 -33.52
N GLY A 48 -33.87 -128.83 -33.54
CA GLY A 48 -33.72 -130.28 -33.72
C GLY A 48 -34.05 -130.78 -35.13
N LEU A 49 -34.09 -129.89 -36.12
CA LEU A 49 -34.41 -130.19 -37.52
C LEU A 49 -33.14 -130.42 -38.34
N ALA A 50 -33.10 -131.50 -39.13
CA ALA A 50 -32.03 -131.69 -40.11
C ALA A 50 -32.06 -130.55 -41.15
N ALA A 51 -30.90 -130.01 -41.54
CA ALA A 51 -30.77 -128.76 -42.30
C ALA A 51 -31.73 -128.57 -43.49
N GLY A 52 -31.87 -129.59 -44.36
CA GLY A 52 -32.76 -129.53 -45.53
C GLY A 52 -34.27 -129.56 -45.23
N THR A 53 -34.68 -129.84 -44.00
CA THR A 53 -36.10 -129.99 -43.59
C THR A 53 -36.88 -128.69 -43.76
N LEU A 54 -36.23 -127.53 -43.54
CA LEU A 54 -36.89 -126.22 -43.65
C LEU A 54 -37.42 -125.93 -45.06
N ILE A 55 -36.74 -126.39 -46.11
CA ILE A 55 -37.18 -126.26 -47.51
C ILE A 55 -38.52 -126.96 -47.70
N PHE A 56 -38.59 -128.24 -47.31
CA PHE A 56 -39.80 -129.06 -47.44
C PHE A 56 -40.97 -128.48 -46.63
N ARG A 57 -40.68 -127.94 -45.43
CA ARG A 57 -41.67 -127.28 -44.55
C ARG A 57 -41.98 -125.82 -44.91
N LYS A 58 -41.46 -125.31 -46.05
CA LYS A 58 -41.78 -123.98 -46.63
C LYS A 58 -41.75 -122.85 -45.59
N PHE A 59 -40.66 -122.78 -44.83
CA PHE A 59 -40.51 -121.83 -43.73
C PHE A 59 -40.73 -120.36 -44.18
N ARG A 60 -41.19 -119.52 -43.25
CA ARG A 60 -41.20 -118.06 -43.40
C ARG A 60 -40.74 -117.40 -42.11
N LEU A 61 -39.74 -116.53 -42.22
CA LEU A 61 -39.33 -115.63 -41.14
C LEU A 61 -40.04 -114.28 -41.33
N LEU A 62 -40.72 -113.80 -40.29
CA LEU A 62 -41.46 -112.54 -40.29
C LEU A 62 -40.95 -111.67 -39.13
N ALA A 63 -40.70 -110.37 -39.36
CA ALA A 63 -40.42 -109.42 -38.29
C ALA A 63 -41.73 -109.07 -37.56
N SER A 64 -41.76 -109.12 -36.23
CA SER A 64 -42.99 -108.91 -35.44
C SER A 64 -43.55 -107.48 -35.52
N ASN A 65 -42.78 -106.53 -36.05
CA ASN A 65 -43.19 -105.15 -36.31
C ASN A 65 -43.70 -104.91 -37.75
N GLY A 66 -43.69 -105.93 -38.62
CA GLY A 66 -44.10 -105.82 -40.02
C GLY A 66 -43.14 -105.07 -40.95
N GLY A 67 -41.94 -104.71 -40.48
CA GLY A 67 -40.90 -104.08 -41.30
C GLY A 67 -40.11 -105.09 -42.14
N GLU A 68 -39.19 -104.58 -42.97
CA GLU A 68 -38.17 -105.42 -43.62
C GLU A 68 -37.28 -106.07 -42.54
N PRO A 69 -37.03 -107.39 -42.60
CA PRO A 69 -36.24 -108.08 -41.58
C PRO A 69 -34.73 -107.85 -41.76
N TYR A 70 -34.07 -107.36 -40.71
CA TYR A 70 -32.60 -107.19 -40.65
C TYR A 70 -31.84 -108.52 -40.75
N PHE A 71 -32.49 -109.65 -40.39
CA PHE A 71 -31.92 -110.99 -40.53
C PHE A 71 -32.68 -111.81 -41.58
N GLY A 72 -31.93 -112.43 -42.48
CA GLY A 72 -32.42 -113.48 -43.38
C GLY A 72 -32.16 -114.86 -42.79
N MET A 73 -32.72 -115.90 -43.39
CA MET A 73 -32.43 -117.29 -43.04
C MET A 73 -32.17 -118.09 -44.31
N GLU A 74 -31.04 -118.81 -44.35
CA GLU A 74 -30.61 -119.56 -45.51
C GLU A 74 -31.37 -120.89 -45.60
N ALA A 75 -32.05 -121.11 -46.74
CA ALA A 75 -32.98 -122.22 -46.90
C ALA A 75 -32.31 -123.62 -46.84
N GLY A 76 -31.06 -123.75 -47.29
CA GLY A 76 -30.34 -125.03 -47.36
C GLY A 76 -29.68 -125.48 -46.06
N SER A 77 -29.35 -124.54 -45.16
CA SER A 77 -28.62 -124.79 -43.91
C SER A 77 -29.47 -124.57 -42.67
N GLY A 78 -30.48 -123.69 -42.73
CA GLY A 78 -31.20 -123.15 -41.58
C GLY A 78 -30.44 -122.07 -40.82
N SER A 79 -29.31 -121.58 -41.35
CA SER A 79 -28.54 -120.51 -40.71
C SER A 79 -29.24 -119.15 -40.83
N LEU A 80 -29.45 -118.48 -39.70
CA LEU A 80 -29.81 -117.07 -39.62
C LEU A 80 -28.60 -116.23 -40.01
N TYR A 81 -28.75 -115.25 -40.90
CA TYR A 81 -27.67 -114.38 -41.36
C TYR A 81 -28.08 -112.91 -41.40
N VAL A 82 -27.11 -111.99 -41.29
CA VAL A 82 -27.34 -110.55 -41.39
C VAL A 82 -27.74 -110.18 -42.82
N ARG A 83 -28.99 -109.76 -43.03
CA ARG A 83 -29.48 -109.32 -44.35
C ARG A 83 -29.14 -107.85 -44.61
N GLU A 84 -29.23 -107.00 -43.59
CA GLU A 84 -28.82 -105.59 -43.58
C GLU A 84 -28.22 -105.28 -42.20
N PRO A 85 -27.13 -104.49 -42.11
CA PRO A 85 -26.59 -104.08 -40.82
C PRO A 85 -27.66 -103.42 -39.96
N ALA A 86 -27.63 -103.71 -38.66
CA ALA A 86 -28.46 -103.05 -37.67
C ALA A 86 -27.60 -101.99 -36.96
N ASP A 87 -28.13 -100.78 -36.88
CA ASP A 87 -27.59 -99.58 -36.22
C ASP A 87 -28.43 -99.39 -34.94
N ARG A 88 -27.83 -99.61 -33.76
CA ARG A 88 -28.53 -99.73 -32.48
C ARG A 88 -28.99 -98.37 -31.96
N GLU A 89 -28.20 -97.33 -32.15
CA GLU A 89 -28.49 -95.96 -31.72
C GLU A 89 -29.75 -95.43 -32.44
N ARG A 90 -29.93 -95.76 -33.72
CA ARG A 90 -31.10 -95.38 -34.51
C ARG A 90 -32.31 -96.30 -34.29
N LEU A 91 -32.11 -97.60 -34.08
CA LEU A 91 -33.20 -98.56 -33.85
C LEU A 91 -33.77 -98.46 -32.43
N CYS A 92 -32.91 -98.25 -31.46
CA CYS A 92 -33.18 -98.38 -30.03
C CYS A 92 -32.82 -97.13 -29.23
N GLY A 93 -31.73 -96.44 -29.58
CA GLY A 93 -31.22 -95.28 -28.86
C GLY A 93 -30.79 -95.64 -27.44
N ALA A 94 -30.99 -94.73 -26.49
CA ALA A 94 -30.66 -94.93 -25.07
C ALA A 94 -31.54 -95.95 -24.31
N LYS A 95 -32.11 -96.95 -24.99
CA LYS A 95 -32.83 -98.07 -24.36
C LYS A 95 -31.82 -99.15 -23.94
N ALA A 96 -31.77 -99.47 -22.65
CA ALA A 96 -30.89 -100.48 -22.05
C ALA A 96 -31.17 -101.96 -22.44
N THR A 97 -31.85 -102.20 -23.56
CA THR A 97 -31.93 -103.48 -24.29
C THR A 97 -32.46 -103.23 -25.71
N CYS A 98 -31.65 -103.56 -26.72
CA CYS A 98 -32.10 -103.57 -28.11
C CYS A 98 -32.44 -105.00 -28.57
N ILE A 99 -33.73 -105.30 -28.77
CA ILE A 99 -34.21 -106.65 -29.12
C ILE A 99 -35.16 -106.58 -30.33
N LEU A 100 -34.76 -107.22 -31.43
CA LEU A 100 -35.59 -107.39 -32.62
C LEU A 100 -36.33 -108.73 -32.54
N ASN A 101 -37.66 -108.66 -32.54
CA ASN A 101 -38.52 -109.84 -32.43
C ASN A 101 -38.99 -110.33 -33.80
N TYR A 102 -39.01 -111.65 -33.95
CA TYR A 102 -39.35 -112.36 -35.17
C TYR A 102 -40.21 -113.59 -34.88
N GLU A 103 -41.02 -113.98 -35.86
CA GLU A 103 -41.83 -115.19 -35.84
C GLU A 103 -41.46 -116.08 -37.03
N LEU A 104 -41.03 -117.31 -36.74
CA LEU A 104 -40.69 -118.34 -37.72
C LEU A 104 -41.88 -119.29 -37.87
N VAL A 105 -42.52 -119.26 -39.05
CA VAL A 105 -43.65 -120.13 -39.39
C VAL A 105 -43.14 -121.31 -40.21
N LEU A 106 -43.36 -122.54 -39.72
CA LEU A 106 -43.17 -123.77 -40.48
C LEU A 106 -44.52 -124.34 -40.90
N LYS A 107 -44.57 -125.05 -42.02
CA LYS A 107 -45.78 -125.73 -42.51
C LYS A 107 -45.61 -127.25 -42.52
N ASP A 108 -46.76 -127.91 -42.60
CA ASP A 108 -46.95 -129.34 -42.81
C ASP A 108 -46.09 -130.23 -41.85
N PRO A 109 -46.42 -130.31 -40.55
CA PRO A 109 -47.51 -129.64 -39.83
C PRO A 109 -47.24 -128.15 -39.56
N LEU A 110 -48.27 -127.38 -39.22
CA LEU A 110 -48.12 -125.96 -38.91
C LEU A 110 -47.47 -125.76 -37.53
N GLU A 111 -46.33 -125.08 -37.48
CA GLU A 111 -45.65 -124.67 -36.24
C GLU A 111 -45.29 -123.19 -36.27
N LEU A 112 -45.24 -122.56 -35.10
CA LEU A 112 -44.86 -121.17 -34.90
C LEU A 112 -43.80 -121.10 -33.80
N HIS A 113 -42.59 -120.72 -34.16
CA HIS A 113 -41.47 -120.55 -33.23
C HIS A 113 -41.17 -119.06 -33.08
N ARG A 114 -41.08 -118.56 -31.85
CA ARG A 114 -40.73 -117.16 -31.57
C ARG A 114 -39.23 -117.01 -31.40
N MET A 115 -38.65 -116.02 -32.07
CA MET A 115 -37.22 -115.77 -32.10
C MET A 115 -36.97 -114.29 -31.75
N SER A 116 -36.13 -114.05 -30.75
CA SER A 116 -35.71 -112.70 -30.37
C SER A 116 -34.20 -112.56 -30.55
N VAL A 117 -33.78 -111.66 -31.43
CA VAL A 117 -32.37 -111.34 -31.67
C VAL A 117 -32.03 -110.08 -30.88
N ARG A 118 -31.17 -110.20 -29.87
CA ARG A 118 -30.60 -109.07 -29.14
C ARG A 118 -29.46 -108.48 -29.96
N ILE A 119 -29.58 -107.19 -30.28
CA ILE A 119 -28.45 -106.41 -30.81
C ILE A 119 -27.53 -106.11 -29.62
N LEU A 120 -26.24 -106.40 -29.80
CA LEU A 120 -25.17 -106.09 -28.86
C LEU A 120 -24.45 -104.84 -29.34
N ASP A 121 -24.22 -103.96 -28.39
CA ASP A 121 -23.62 -102.65 -28.57
C ASP A 121 -22.14 -102.71 -28.99
N LEU A 122 -21.74 -101.82 -29.90
CA LEU A 122 -20.36 -101.64 -30.35
C LEU A 122 -19.88 -100.22 -29.99
N ASN A 123 -18.61 -100.07 -29.59
CA ASN A 123 -18.05 -98.77 -29.18
C ASN A 123 -17.70 -97.88 -30.40
N ASP A 124 -18.75 -97.52 -31.13
CA ASP A 124 -18.79 -96.96 -32.48
C ASP A 124 -18.94 -95.42 -32.47
N ASN A 125 -19.51 -94.83 -31.42
CA ASN A 125 -19.52 -93.39 -31.20
C ASN A 125 -18.36 -92.95 -30.28
N PRO A 126 -17.96 -91.66 -30.31
CA PRO A 126 -16.99 -91.12 -29.36
C PRO A 126 -17.65 -90.06 -28.46
N PRO A 127 -17.13 -89.84 -27.24
CA PRO A 127 -17.65 -88.81 -26.34
C PRO A 127 -17.59 -87.42 -26.99
N ARG A 128 -18.66 -86.62 -26.92
CA ARG A 128 -18.68 -85.25 -27.46
C ARG A 128 -19.22 -84.24 -26.46
N PHE A 129 -18.55 -83.09 -26.35
CA PHE A 129 -19.07 -81.95 -25.59
C PHE A 129 -20.08 -81.15 -26.42
N PRO A 130 -21.09 -80.49 -25.79
CA PRO A 130 -22.04 -79.62 -26.51
C PRO A 130 -21.46 -78.30 -27.02
N GLU A 131 -20.27 -77.90 -26.57
CA GLU A 131 -19.61 -76.62 -26.84
C GLU A 131 -18.14 -76.84 -27.24
N ASP A 132 -17.62 -76.03 -28.17
CA ASP A 132 -16.22 -76.10 -28.64
C ASP A 132 -15.20 -75.46 -27.66
N GLU A 133 -15.63 -74.47 -26.88
CA GLU A 133 -14.85 -73.82 -25.81
C GLU A 133 -15.79 -73.41 -24.66
N VAL A 134 -15.46 -73.84 -23.44
CA VAL A 134 -16.12 -73.40 -22.21
C VAL A 134 -15.38 -72.20 -21.64
N ARG A 135 -16.08 -71.10 -21.34
CA ARG A 135 -15.48 -69.91 -20.71
C ARG A 135 -16.06 -69.68 -19.32
N LEU A 136 -15.17 -69.59 -18.33
CA LEU A 136 -15.53 -69.28 -16.94
C LEU A 136 -14.92 -67.93 -16.55
N TYR A 137 -15.73 -67.08 -15.93
CA TYR A 137 -15.32 -65.77 -15.41
C TYR A 137 -15.31 -65.85 -13.88
N LEU A 138 -14.11 -65.92 -13.28
CA LEU A 138 -13.91 -66.21 -11.87
C LEU A 138 -13.18 -65.05 -11.19
N ALA A 139 -13.78 -64.40 -10.19
CA ALA A 139 -13.13 -63.30 -9.46
C ALA A 139 -12.01 -63.82 -8.53
N GLU A 140 -10.90 -63.08 -8.34
CA GLU A 140 -9.76 -63.67 -7.63
C GLU A 140 -9.96 -63.91 -6.13
N PHE A 141 -10.82 -63.11 -5.49
CA PHE A 141 -11.19 -63.29 -4.08
C PHE A 141 -11.91 -64.62 -3.77
N LEU A 142 -12.19 -65.46 -4.77
CA LEU A 142 -12.78 -66.77 -4.59
C LEU A 142 -11.87 -67.69 -3.74
N ALA A 143 -12.40 -68.11 -2.59
CA ALA A 143 -11.70 -69.01 -1.68
C ALA A 143 -11.48 -70.41 -2.29
N PRO A 144 -10.32 -71.05 -2.05
CA PRO A 144 -10.11 -72.47 -2.37
C PRO A 144 -11.23 -73.36 -1.81
N GLY A 145 -11.67 -74.32 -2.62
CA GLY A 145 -12.87 -75.13 -2.40
C GLY A 145 -14.11 -74.66 -3.19
N ALA A 146 -14.06 -73.50 -3.85
CA ALA A 146 -15.11 -73.07 -4.77
C ALA A 146 -15.27 -74.05 -5.95
N ARG A 147 -16.52 -74.31 -6.36
CA ARG A 147 -16.91 -75.33 -7.37
C ARG A 147 -17.65 -74.69 -8.53
N PHE A 148 -17.33 -75.12 -9.75
CA PHE A 148 -17.96 -74.64 -10.99
C PHE A 148 -18.33 -75.81 -11.88
N THR A 149 -19.61 -75.94 -12.23
CA THR A 149 -20.09 -77.03 -13.07
C THR A 149 -19.59 -76.89 -14.51
N LEU A 150 -18.97 -77.94 -15.03
CA LEU A 150 -18.57 -78.04 -16.43
C LEU A 150 -19.65 -78.83 -17.22
N PRO A 151 -19.79 -78.63 -18.54
CA PRO A 151 -20.74 -79.39 -19.33
C PRO A 151 -20.37 -80.88 -19.38
N ASN A 152 -21.35 -81.75 -19.17
CA ASN A 152 -21.20 -83.18 -19.46
C ASN A 152 -20.92 -83.36 -20.96
N ALA A 153 -19.99 -84.27 -21.29
CA ALA A 153 -19.98 -84.88 -22.61
C ALA A 153 -21.17 -85.85 -22.74
N GLN A 154 -21.54 -86.12 -23.98
CA GLN A 154 -22.60 -87.06 -24.35
C GLN A 154 -21.98 -88.16 -25.21
N ASP A 155 -22.45 -89.38 -25.02
CA ASP A 155 -22.18 -90.53 -25.87
C ASP A 155 -23.49 -91.22 -26.24
N ALA A 156 -23.49 -91.99 -27.32
CA ALA A 156 -24.68 -92.66 -27.84
C ALA A 156 -24.74 -94.16 -27.48
N ASP A 157 -23.57 -94.76 -27.29
CA ASP A 157 -23.36 -96.19 -27.04
C ASP A 157 -23.93 -96.63 -25.66
N GLU A 158 -24.11 -97.93 -25.45
CA GLU A 158 -24.79 -98.53 -24.29
C GLU A 158 -23.81 -99.00 -23.19
N GLY A 159 -24.30 -99.08 -21.96
CA GLY A 159 -23.61 -99.80 -20.87
C GLY A 159 -22.21 -99.25 -20.57
N THR A 160 -21.17 -100.06 -20.81
CA THR A 160 -19.77 -99.66 -20.57
C THR A 160 -19.18 -98.79 -21.67
N ASN A 161 -19.77 -98.80 -22.87
CA ASN A 161 -19.29 -98.02 -23.99
C ASN A 161 -19.79 -96.57 -23.82
N GLY A 162 -21.08 -96.38 -23.52
CA GLY A 162 -21.61 -95.07 -23.10
C GLY A 162 -21.16 -94.56 -21.72
N LEU A 163 -20.35 -95.32 -20.95
CA LEU A 163 -19.93 -94.91 -19.61
C LEU A 163 -18.71 -93.99 -19.65
N LEU A 164 -18.96 -92.70 -19.37
CA LEU A 164 -17.95 -91.66 -19.44
C LEU A 164 -17.15 -91.49 -18.15
N SER A 165 -15.83 -91.45 -18.31
CA SER A 165 -14.86 -91.00 -17.31
C SER A 165 -14.26 -89.65 -17.73
N TYR A 166 -14.07 -88.72 -16.78
CA TYR A 166 -13.55 -87.39 -17.08
C TYR A 166 -12.15 -87.19 -16.49
N SER A 167 -11.35 -86.39 -17.18
CA SER A 167 -9.99 -86.00 -16.78
C SER A 167 -9.70 -84.56 -17.20
N LEU A 168 -8.84 -83.88 -16.44
CA LEU A 168 -8.46 -82.48 -16.66
C LEU A 168 -6.94 -82.38 -16.88
N SER A 169 -6.52 -81.48 -17.77
CA SER A 169 -5.11 -81.12 -17.94
C SER A 169 -4.46 -80.67 -16.62
N PRO A 170 -3.21 -81.05 -16.31
CA PRO A 170 -2.52 -80.63 -15.09
C PRO A 170 -2.54 -79.10 -14.88
N SER A 171 -2.86 -78.70 -13.65
CA SER A 171 -2.99 -77.31 -13.21
C SER A 171 -2.64 -77.21 -11.73
N GLU A 172 -2.12 -76.06 -11.30
CA GLU A 172 -1.81 -75.80 -9.89
C GLU A 172 -2.96 -75.16 -9.11
N HIS A 173 -3.92 -74.53 -9.79
CA HIS A 173 -5.03 -73.79 -9.15
C HIS A 173 -6.36 -74.52 -9.28
N PHE A 174 -6.45 -75.53 -10.16
CA PHE A 174 -7.73 -76.18 -10.50
C PHE A 174 -7.57 -77.69 -10.54
N ARG A 175 -8.44 -78.40 -9.83
CA ARG A 175 -8.62 -79.84 -9.96
C ARG A 175 -10.01 -80.17 -10.49
N LEU A 176 -10.20 -81.42 -10.88
CA LEU A 176 -11.49 -81.97 -11.29
C LEU A 176 -12.04 -82.84 -10.16
N GLU A 177 -13.31 -82.62 -9.80
CA GLU A 177 -14.10 -83.56 -9.01
C GLU A 177 -15.33 -83.98 -9.81
N LEU A 178 -15.95 -85.11 -9.41
CA LEU A 178 -17.20 -85.59 -10.00
C LEU A 178 -18.31 -85.41 -8.96
N GLY A 179 -19.27 -84.55 -9.29
CA GLY A 179 -20.51 -84.43 -8.53
C GLY A 179 -21.49 -85.53 -8.94
N SER A 180 -22.24 -86.09 -7.99
CA SER A 180 -23.30 -87.06 -8.26
C SER A 180 -24.67 -86.38 -8.27
N ARG A 181 -25.54 -86.74 -9.22
CA ARG A 181 -26.94 -86.30 -9.28
C ARG A 181 -27.86 -87.25 -8.52
N THR A 182 -29.10 -86.83 -8.28
CA THR A 182 -30.13 -87.62 -7.60
C THR A 182 -30.60 -88.86 -8.38
N ASP A 183 -30.28 -88.96 -9.67
CA ASP A 183 -30.49 -90.13 -10.52
C ASP A 183 -29.29 -91.09 -10.55
N GLY A 184 -28.18 -90.75 -9.87
CA GLY A 184 -26.93 -91.51 -9.85
C GLY A 184 -25.95 -91.20 -10.99
N SER A 185 -26.30 -90.30 -11.92
CA SER A 185 -25.35 -89.85 -12.95
C SER A 185 -24.32 -88.86 -12.40
N GLU A 186 -23.11 -88.88 -12.96
CA GLU A 186 -22.02 -87.99 -12.57
C GLU A 186 -21.88 -86.78 -13.50
N TYR A 187 -21.33 -85.68 -12.98
CA TYR A 187 -20.99 -84.48 -13.75
C TYR A 187 -19.66 -83.88 -13.31
N PRO A 188 -18.86 -83.34 -14.25
CA PRO A 188 -17.58 -82.71 -13.93
C PRO A 188 -17.76 -81.36 -13.21
N GLU A 189 -17.08 -81.20 -12.08
CA GLU A 189 -16.92 -79.93 -11.38
C GLU A 189 -15.46 -79.48 -11.41
N LEU A 190 -15.20 -78.26 -11.87
CA LEU A 190 -13.92 -77.59 -11.68
C LEU A 190 -13.85 -77.07 -10.25
N VAL A 191 -12.88 -77.53 -9.47
CA VAL A 191 -12.69 -77.13 -8.08
C VAL A 191 -11.42 -76.30 -7.96
N LEU A 192 -11.56 -75.11 -7.37
CA LEU A 192 -10.45 -74.20 -7.10
C LEU A 192 -9.62 -74.74 -5.91
N GLU A 193 -8.31 -74.92 -6.11
CA GLU A 193 -7.40 -75.57 -5.14
C GLU A 193 -6.35 -74.61 -4.55
N LYS A 194 -5.99 -73.55 -5.30
CA LYS A 194 -5.25 -72.38 -4.82
C LYS A 194 -6.04 -71.12 -5.14
N SER A 195 -5.80 -70.02 -4.44
CA SER A 195 -6.33 -68.72 -4.81
C SER A 195 -5.92 -68.33 -6.24
N LEU A 196 -6.68 -67.41 -6.83
CA LEU A 196 -6.30 -66.73 -8.06
C LEU A 196 -5.67 -65.37 -7.72
N ASP A 197 -5.08 -64.75 -8.74
CA ASP A 197 -4.26 -63.53 -8.68
C ASP A 197 -4.15 -63.09 -10.16
N ARG A 198 -4.89 -62.05 -10.57
CA ARG A 198 -4.97 -61.63 -11.99
C ARG A 198 -3.69 -60.92 -12.43
N GLU A 199 -3.04 -60.19 -11.53
CA GLU A 199 -1.81 -59.44 -11.72
C GLU A 199 -0.65 -60.39 -12.06
N GLN A 200 -0.62 -61.55 -11.41
CA GLN A 200 0.24 -62.67 -11.75
C GLN A 200 -0.28 -63.43 -12.98
N ARG A 201 -1.59 -63.72 -13.07
CA ARG A 201 -2.14 -64.53 -14.17
C ARG A 201 -3.65 -64.36 -14.45
N ALA A 202 -4.00 -63.31 -15.19
CA ALA A 202 -5.35 -63.04 -15.70
C ALA A 202 -6.05 -64.16 -16.52
N THR A 203 -5.37 -65.24 -16.95
CA THR A 203 -5.99 -66.32 -17.72
C THR A 203 -5.33 -67.69 -17.53
N HIS A 204 -6.16 -68.71 -17.30
CA HIS A 204 -5.78 -70.12 -17.32
C HIS A 204 -6.48 -70.81 -18.48
N ARG A 205 -5.76 -71.68 -19.21
CA ARG A 205 -6.34 -72.53 -20.27
C ARG A 205 -6.11 -73.98 -19.90
N LEU A 206 -7.21 -74.72 -19.81
CA LEU A 206 -7.27 -76.10 -19.39
C LEU A 206 -7.92 -76.92 -20.51
N VAL A 207 -7.75 -78.24 -20.48
CA VAL A 207 -8.42 -79.17 -21.38
C VAL A 207 -9.17 -80.19 -20.53
N LEU A 208 -10.50 -80.21 -20.64
CA LEU A 208 -11.34 -81.27 -20.09
C LEU A 208 -11.45 -82.37 -21.16
N THR A 209 -11.22 -83.62 -20.78
CA THR A 209 -11.29 -84.79 -21.67
C THR A 209 -12.21 -85.84 -21.07
N ALA A 210 -13.27 -86.19 -21.81
CA ALA A 210 -14.15 -87.30 -21.53
C ALA A 210 -13.69 -88.54 -22.31
N ARG A 211 -13.75 -89.71 -21.69
CA ARG A 211 -13.30 -90.99 -22.26
C ARG A 211 -14.28 -92.10 -21.89
N ASP A 212 -14.66 -92.91 -22.86
CA ASP A 212 -15.51 -94.09 -22.67
C ASP A 212 -14.81 -95.21 -21.86
N GLY A 213 -15.59 -96.23 -21.48
CA GLY A 213 -15.12 -97.51 -20.93
C GLY A 213 -14.79 -98.57 -22.01
N GLY A 214 -14.77 -98.17 -23.28
CA GLY A 214 -14.72 -99.02 -24.46
C GLY A 214 -13.41 -99.75 -24.72
N ARG A 215 -13.44 -100.66 -25.71
CA ARG A 215 -12.27 -101.39 -26.20
C ARG A 215 -12.32 -101.58 -27.72
N PRO A 216 -11.56 -100.81 -28.53
CA PRO A 216 -10.64 -99.75 -28.13
C PRO A 216 -11.39 -98.50 -27.64
N GLY A 217 -11.04 -98.02 -26.44
CA GLY A 217 -11.71 -96.86 -25.87
C GLY A 217 -11.27 -95.53 -26.48
N ARG A 218 -12.24 -94.62 -26.66
CA ARG A 218 -12.17 -93.34 -27.37
C ARG A 218 -12.39 -92.17 -26.42
N SER A 219 -12.19 -90.95 -26.93
CA SER A 219 -12.26 -89.73 -26.11
C SER A 219 -12.60 -88.49 -26.92
N GLY A 220 -13.34 -87.57 -26.30
CA GLY A 220 -13.51 -86.19 -26.76
C GLY A 220 -12.90 -85.20 -25.76
N SER A 221 -12.48 -84.04 -26.24
CA SER A 221 -11.87 -82.99 -25.42
C SER A 221 -12.45 -81.62 -25.74
N VAL A 222 -12.55 -80.75 -24.74
CA VAL A 222 -12.98 -79.34 -24.86
C VAL A 222 -11.98 -78.43 -24.12
N GLN A 223 -11.72 -77.23 -24.67
CA GLN A 223 -10.91 -76.24 -23.98
C GLN A 223 -11.77 -75.53 -22.92
N VAL A 224 -11.27 -75.46 -21.68
CA VAL A 224 -11.86 -74.65 -20.61
C VAL A 224 -10.95 -73.45 -20.38
N THR A 225 -11.39 -72.26 -20.78
CA THR A 225 -10.68 -71.00 -20.58
C THR A 225 -11.25 -70.31 -19.35
N VAL A 226 -10.46 -70.25 -18.28
CA VAL A 226 -10.77 -69.44 -17.10
C VAL A 226 -10.16 -68.06 -17.27
N ILE A 227 -11.02 -67.04 -17.26
CA ILE A 227 -10.65 -65.63 -17.23
C ILE A 227 -10.80 -65.18 -15.78
N VAL A 228 -9.72 -64.66 -15.20
CA VAL A 228 -9.76 -64.08 -13.85
C VAL A 228 -10.41 -62.71 -13.95
N VAL A 229 -11.38 -62.44 -13.09
CA VAL A 229 -12.11 -61.16 -13.04
C VAL A 229 -11.55 -60.30 -11.93
N ASP A 230 -11.10 -59.13 -12.32
CA ASP A 230 -10.47 -58.11 -11.49
C ASP A 230 -11.33 -57.68 -10.27
N THR A 231 -10.64 -57.46 -9.15
CA THR A 231 -11.17 -57.07 -7.85
C THR A 231 -10.23 -56.01 -7.26
N ASN A 232 -10.77 -54.93 -6.69
CA ASN A 232 -9.97 -53.85 -6.11
C ASN A 232 -9.31 -54.28 -4.77
N ASP A 233 -8.28 -55.11 -4.83
CA ASP A 233 -7.56 -55.64 -3.66
C ASP A 233 -6.15 -55.05 -3.48
N ASN A 234 -5.59 -54.44 -4.53
CA ASN A 234 -4.42 -53.57 -4.43
C ASN A 234 -4.84 -52.12 -4.10
N ALA A 235 -3.89 -51.35 -3.59
CA ALA A 235 -4.09 -49.95 -3.24
C ALA A 235 -3.01 -49.09 -3.91
N PRO A 236 -3.33 -47.86 -4.38
CA PRO A 236 -2.39 -47.08 -5.19
C PRO A 236 -1.08 -46.77 -4.45
N GLU A 237 0.06 -47.34 -4.87
CA GLU A 237 1.34 -47.14 -4.18
C GLU A 237 2.09 -45.91 -4.71
N PHE A 238 2.39 -44.94 -3.84
CA PHE A 238 3.26 -43.81 -4.20
C PHE A 238 4.73 -44.25 -4.37
N GLN A 239 5.40 -43.77 -5.42
CA GLN A 239 6.84 -43.99 -5.66
C GLN A 239 7.75 -43.55 -4.50
N ARG A 240 7.27 -42.68 -3.60
CA ARG A 240 7.94 -42.22 -2.38
C ARG A 240 6.91 -41.93 -1.30
N SER A 241 7.17 -42.37 -0.08
CA SER A 241 6.38 -42.00 1.10
C SER A 241 6.59 -40.53 1.52
N VAL A 242 7.75 -39.95 1.19
CA VAL A 242 8.07 -38.54 1.45
C VAL A 242 8.69 -37.87 0.22
N TYR A 243 8.12 -36.73 -0.16
CA TYR A 243 8.63 -35.80 -1.16
C TYR A 243 9.15 -34.54 -0.47
N ARG A 244 10.20 -33.93 -1.02
CA ARG A 244 10.79 -32.67 -0.54
C ARG A 244 11.00 -31.72 -1.72
N VAL A 245 10.66 -30.45 -1.55
CA VAL A 245 10.83 -29.39 -2.56
C VAL A 245 11.03 -28.05 -1.86
N SER A 246 11.92 -27.21 -2.37
CA SER A 246 12.05 -25.81 -1.95
C SER A 246 11.33 -24.89 -2.94
N VAL A 247 10.81 -23.76 -2.45
CA VAL A 247 10.05 -22.81 -3.25
C VAL A 247 10.30 -21.36 -2.78
N PRO A 248 10.57 -20.40 -3.67
CA PRO A 248 10.59 -18.98 -3.33
C PRO A 248 9.23 -18.52 -2.77
N GLU A 249 9.20 -17.70 -1.72
CA GLU A 249 7.92 -17.19 -1.19
C GLU A 249 7.13 -16.35 -2.22
N THR A 250 7.86 -15.67 -3.11
CA THR A 250 7.36 -14.88 -4.24
C THR A 250 6.90 -15.72 -5.44
N ALA A 251 6.87 -17.06 -5.33
CA ALA A 251 6.47 -17.94 -6.42
C ALA A 251 5.02 -17.65 -6.88
N PRO A 252 4.79 -17.33 -8.17
CA PRO A 252 3.49 -16.91 -8.66
C PRO A 252 2.47 -18.06 -8.65
N ASN A 253 1.19 -17.72 -8.47
CA ASN A 253 0.08 -18.67 -8.58
C ASN A 253 0.13 -19.41 -9.92
N GLY A 254 0.06 -20.75 -9.88
CA GLY A 254 0.27 -21.64 -11.01
C GLY A 254 1.67 -22.26 -11.10
N THR A 255 2.63 -21.85 -10.26
CA THR A 255 3.96 -22.48 -10.19
C THR A 255 3.84 -23.95 -9.82
N VAL A 256 4.32 -24.84 -10.70
CA VAL A 256 4.41 -26.29 -10.45
C VAL A 256 5.60 -26.57 -9.56
N LEU A 257 5.36 -27.22 -8.43
CA LEU A 257 6.39 -27.57 -7.45
C LEU A 257 7.00 -28.94 -7.75
N ILE A 258 6.12 -29.93 -7.88
CA ILE A 258 6.47 -31.32 -8.10
C ILE A 258 5.27 -32.06 -8.69
N ARG A 259 5.53 -33.13 -9.41
CA ARG A 259 4.52 -34.12 -9.80
C ARG A 259 4.72 -35.35 -8.91
N VAL A 260 3.78 -35.62 -8.02
CA VAL A 260 3.74 -36.90 -7.30
C VAL A 260 3.17 -37.97 -8.22
N GLN A 261 3.59 -39.20 -8.02
CA GLN A 261 3.08 -40.34 -8.78
C GLN A 261 2.88 -41.53 -7.86
N ALA A 262 1.69 -42.12 -7.96
CA ALA A 262 1.35 -43.44 -7.50
C ALA A 262 1.01 -44.34 -8.70
N SER A 263 1.10 -45.64 -8.47
CA SER A 263 0.78 -46.69 -9.44
C SER A 263 -0.08 -47.75 -8.78
N ASP A 264 -1.06 -48.23 -9.51
CA ASP A 264 -1.96 -49.29 -9.10
C ASP A 264 -1.98 -50.36 -10.21
N PRO A 265 -1.93 -51.67 -9.90
CA PRO A 265 -1.88 -52.73 -10.90
C PRO A 265 -3.26 -53.17 -11.43
N ASP A 266 -4.36 -52.81 -10.75
CA ASP A 266 -5.71 -53.35 -10.99
C ASP A 266 -6.31 -52.84 -12.34
N GLU A 267 -7.38 -53.48 -12.83
CA GLU A 267 -7.94 -53.22 -14.16
C GLU A 267 -8.96 -52.07 -14.20
N GLY A 268 -8.82 -51.20 -15.19
CA GLY A 268 -9.81 -50.17 -15.49
C GLY A 268 -9.98 -49.16 -14.34
N PRO A 269 -11.18 -49.01 -13.75
CA PRO A 269 -11.43 -48.04 -12.69
C PRO A 269 -10.70 -48.38 -11.38
N ASN A 270 -10.44 -49.67 -11.11
CA ASN A 270 -9.71 -50.10 -9.92
C ASN A 270 -8.24 -49.63 -10.00
N GLY A 271 -7.64 -49.63 -11.20
CA GLY A 271 -6.34 -49.01 -11.45
C GLY A 271 -6.34 -47.49 -11.66
N GLU A 272 -7.50 -46.80 -11.68
CA GLU A 272 -7.59 -45.39 -12.11
C GLU A 272 -7.32 -44.38 -10.98
N VAL A 273 -6.05 -44.23 -10.62
CA VAL A 273 -5.60 -43.38 -9.51
C VAL A 273 -5.98 -41.89 -9.65
N ARG A 274 -6.59 -41.35 -8.59
CA ARG A 274 -6.89 -39.94 -8.37
C ARG A 274 -6.16 -39.36 -7.15
N TYR A 275 -5.68 -38.13 -7.29
CA TYR A 275 -4.92 -37.41 -6.26
C TYR A 275 -5.77 -36.33 -5.57
N THR A 276 -5.75 -36.29 -4.24
CA THR A 276 -6.38 -35.22 -3.42
C THR A 276 -5.52 -34.84 -2.20
N PHE A 277 -5.88 -33.78 -1.47
CA PHE A 277 -5.27 -33.51 -0.16
C PHE A 277 -6.13 -34.12 0.95
N THR A 278 -5.51 -34.87 1.87
CA THR A 278 -6.22 -35.46 3.00
C THR A 278 -6.77 -34.39 3.95
N ASN A 279 -7.72 -34.77 4.81
CA ASN A 279 -8.17 -33.93 5.93
C ASN A 279 -7.10 -33.70 7.01
N SER A 280 -5.96 -34.40 6.96
CA SER A 280 -4.79 -34.14 7.81
C SER A 280 -3.96 -32.94 7.33
N THR A 281 -4.16 -32.49 6.09
CA THR A 281 -3.56 -31.26 5.58
C THR A 281 -4.31 -30.05 6.16
N PRO A 282 -3.63 -29.09 6.83
CA PRO A 282 -4.28 -27.89 7.36
C PRO A 282 -5.06 -27.12 6.28
N THR A 283 -6.19 -26.53 6.67
CA THR A 283 -7.14 -25.89 5.74
C THR A 283 -6.51 -24.72 4.99
N GLU A 284 -5.58 -24.02 5.62
CA GLU A 284 -4.77 -22.93 5.06
C GLU A 284 -3.93 -23.44 3.88
N LEU A 285 -3.26 -24.59 4.04
CA LEU A 285 -2.44 -25.18 2.99
C LEU A 285 -3.31 -25.70 1.82
N ARG A 286 -4.53 -26.16 2.10
CA ARG A 286 -5.51 -26.54 1.07
C ARG A 286 -6.07 -25.34 0.28
N HIS A 287 -5.79 -24.11 0.71
CA HIS A 287 -5.99 -22.89 -0.09
C HIS A 287 -4.70 -22.39 -0.76
N GLN A 288 -3.54 -22.54 -0.11
CA GLN A 288 -2.23 -22.15 -0.66
C GLN A 288 -1.73 -23.04 -1.79
N PHE A 289 -2.13 -24.32 -1.82
CA PHE A 289 -1.72 -25.29 -2.84
C PHE A 289 -2.92 -25.92 -3.55
N ARG A 290 -2.67 -26.52 -4.72
CA ARG A 290 -3.62 -27.40 -5.45
C ARG A 290 -2.89 -28.60 -6.02
N VAL A 291 -3.47 -29.79 -5.86
CA VAL A 291 -3.04 -31.00 -6.58
C VAL A 291 -4.00 -31.29 -7.73
N HIS A 292 -3.47 -31.54 -8.94
CA HIS A 292 -4.27 -31.85 -10.11
C HIS A 292 -4.64 -33.35 -10.13
N SER A 293 -5.94 -33.65 -10.04
CA SER A 293 -6.44 -34.98 -9.65
C SER A 293 -6.06 -36.15 -10.56
N ARG A 294 -5.67 -35.92 -11.83
CA ARG A 294 -5.21 -37.00 -12.74
C ARG A 294 -3.69 -37.07 -12.92
N SER A 295 -3.01 -35.93 -13.01
CA SER A 295 -1.56 -35.88 -13.27
C SER A 295 -0.72 -36.03 -12.01
N GLY A 296 -1.25 -35.68 -10.83
CA GLY A 296 -0.48 -35.63 -9.58
C GLY A 296 0.41 -34.37 -9.46
N GLU A 297 0.23 -33.38 -10.33
CA GLU A 297 0.98 -32.11 -10.28
C GLU A 297 0.48 -31.23 -9.13
N VAL A 298 1.41 -30.85 -8.25
CA VAL A 298 1.16 -29.94 -7.11
C VAL A 298 1.63 -28.54 -7.49
N THR A 299 0.74 -27.56 -7.32
CA THR A 299 0.92 -26.17 -7.73
C THR A 299 0.66 -25.18 -6.59
N VAL A 300 1.35 -24.05 -6.62
CA VAL A 300 1.03 -22.88 -5.78
C VAL A 300 -0.27 -22.24 -6.27
N ALA A 301 -1.16 -21.88 -5.34
CA ALA A 301 -2.49 -21.32 -5.63
C ALA A 301 -2.80 -20.02 -4.87
N ALA A 302 -2.08 -19.73 -3.78
CA ALA A 302 -2.06 -18.44 -3.08
C ALA A 302 -0.68 -18.22 -2.42
N PRO A 303 -0.33 -16.98 -2.01
CA PRO A 303 0.95 -16.68 -1.35
C PRO A 303 1.22 -17.57 -0.13
N LEU A 304 2.47 -18.00 0.02
CA LEU A 304 2.86 -19.05 0.98
C LEU A 304 3.04 -18.54 2.42
N GLY A 305 3.22 -17.24 2.58
CA GLY A 305 3.61 -16.61 3.85
C GLY A 305 5.12 -16.64 4.05
N PRO A 306 5.61 -16.34 5.26
CA PRO A 306 7.02 -16.05 5.51
C PRO A 306 7.96 -17.25 5.29
N PRO A 307 9.26 -16.99 5.06
CA PRO A 307 10.24 -18.02 4.73
C PRO A 307 10.78 -18.73 5.98
N ASP A 308 11.68 -19.69 5.76
CA ASP A 308 12.12 -20.74 6.71
C ASP A 308 10.98 -21.65 7.21
N ARG A 309 9.78 -21.52 6.65
CA ARG A 309 8.61 -22.29 7.05
C ARG A 309 8.56 -23.62 6.32
N LEU A 310 8.77 -24.71 7.06
CA LEU A 310 8.52 -26.06 6.57
C LEU A 310 7.02 -26.35 6.60
N LEU A 311 6.41 -26.48 5.42
CA LEU A 311 5.00 -26.75 5.23
C LEU A 311 4.79 -28.26 5.00
N GLU A 312 3.93 -28.87 5.81
CA GLU A 312 3.63 -30.31 5.74
C GLU A 312 2.27 -30.55 5.10
N ILE A 313 2.27 -31.17 3.92
CA ILE A 313 1.09 -31.48 3.12
C ILE A 313 0.96 -33.00 3.02
N PHE A 314 -0.25 -33.52 3.16
CA PHE A 314 -0.56 -34.94 3.04
C PHE A 314 -1.45 -35.17 1.81
N ILE A 315 -0.93 -35.91 0.84
CA ILE A 315 -1.58 -36.19 -0.43
C ILE A 315 -2.13 -37.62 -0.38
N GLU A 316 -3.41 -37.80 -0.68
CA GLU A 316 -4.04 -39.09 -0.88
C GLU A 316 -3.94 -39.48 -2.36
N ALA A 317 -3.61 -40.74 -2.63
CA ALA A 317 -3.86 -41.41 -3.90
C ALA A 317 -4.95 -42.46 -3.64
N ARG A 318 -6.04 -42.41 -4.41
CA ARG A 318 -7.24 -43.26 -4.28
C ARG A 318 -7.69 -43.69 -5.67
N ASP A 319 -8.08 -44.94 -5.86
CA ASP A 319 -8.63 -45.45 -7.12
C ASP A 319 -10.06 -44.95 -7.42
N GLU A 320 -10.69 -45.42 -8.51
CA GLU A 320 -12.13 -45.25 -8.79
C GLU A 320 -12.93 -46.55 -8.63
N GLY A 321 -12.40 -47.52 -7.89
CA GLY A 321 -13.05 -48.79 -7.61
C GLY A 321 -14.28 -48.66 -6.70
N ALA A 322 -15.18 -49.64 -6.81
CA ALA A 322 -16.46 -49.63 -6.10
C ALA A 322 -16.32 -49.65 -4.57
N PHE A 323 -15.18 -50.13 -4.05
CA PHE A 323 -14.80 -50.13 -2.64
C PHE A 323 -13.44 -49.46 -2.44
N SER A 324 -13.27 -48.26 -3.02
CA SER A 324 -11.97 -47.64 -3.26
C SER A 324 -10.97 -47.70 -2.11
N LEU A 325 -9.78 -48.22 -2.41
CA LEU A 325 -8.61 -48.23 -1.55
C LEU A 325 -7.80 -46.94 -1.75
N ALA A 326 -6.89 -46.66 -0.82
CA ALA A 326 -6.11 -45.43 -0.83
C ALA A 326 -4.82 -45.55 -0.03
N SER A 327 -3.79 -44.84 -0.48
CA SER A 327 -2.56 -44.60 0.27
C SER A 327 -2.31 -43.11 0.46
N THR A 328 -1.32 -42.75 1.29
CA THR A 328 -0.94 -41.35 1.53
C THR A 328 0.57 -41.16 1.47
N ALA A 329 0.99 -40.02 0.91
CA ALA A 329 2.38 -39.57 0.91
C ALA A 329 2.50 -38.16 1.49
N LYS A 330 3.64 -37.88 2.12
CA LYS A 330 3.94 -36.57 2.72
C LYS A 330 4.74 -35.72 1.74
N LEU A 331 4.25 -34.53 1.43
CA LEU A 331 5.01 -33.50 0.73
C LEU A 331 5.48 -32.45 1.75
N LEU A 332 6.79 -32.27 1.82
CA LEU A 332 7.44 -31.24 2.63
C LEU A 332 7.88 -30.11 1.69
N VAL A 333 7.29 -28.93 1.87
CA VAL A 333 7.63 -27.73 1.08
C VAL A 333 8.41 -26.77 1.98
N GLU A 334 9.62 -26.42 1.58
CA GLU A 334 10.50 -25.48 2.28
C GLU A 334 10.41 -24.11 1.61
N VAL A 335 9.83 -23.11 2.29
CA VAL A 335 9.72 -21.74 1.75
C VAL A 335 11.05 -21.02 1.93
N THR A 336 11.70 -20.65 0.83
CA THR A 336 13.00 -19.98 0.82
C THR A 336 12.85 -18.47 0.66
N ASP A 337 13.60 -17.75 1.50
CA ASP A 337 13.69 -16.29 1.55
C ASP A 337 14.12 -15.69 0.19
N VAL A 338 13.43 -14.62 -0.23
CA VAL A 338 13.79 -13.82 -1.40
C VAL A 338 13.95 -12.37 -0.97
N ASN A 339 14.94 -11.67 -1.52
CA ASN A 339 15.15 -10.25 -1.20
C ASN A 339 14.10 -9.37 -1.90
N ASP A 340 12.86 -9.32 -1.38
CA ASP A 340 11.74 -8.58 -1.95
C ASP A 340 11.19 -7.44 -1.07
N HIS A 341 11.61 -7.34 0.20
CA HIS A 341 11.41 -6.15 1.03
C HIS A 341 12.64 -5.23 0.95
N ALA A 342 12.40 -3.92 1.03
CA ALA A 342 13.47 -2.92 1.04
C ALA A 342 13.59 -2.30 2.44
N PRO A 343 14.81 -1.98 2.93
CA PRO A 343 15.00 -1.50 4.30
C PRO A 343 14.14 -0.28 4.64
N GLU A 344 13.32 -0.35 5.69
CA GLU A 344 12.59 0.80 6.22
C GLU A 344 13.49 1.62 7.16
N VAL A 345 13.60 2.93 6.92
CA VAL A 345 14.37 3.87 7.75
C VAL A 345 13.41 4.77 8.53
N SER A 346 13.24 4.51 9.82
CA SER A 346 12.42 5.32 10.73
C SER A 346 13.28 6.27 11.57
N ILE A 347 12.75 7.47 11.86
CA ILE A 347 13.39 8.45 12.74
C ILE A 347 12.72 8.31 14.11
N THR A 348 13.46 7.84 15.12
CA THR A 348 12.92 7.58 16.46
C THR A 348 13.05 8.79 17.39
N SER A 349 13.99 9.70 17.11
CA SER A 349 14.09 11.02 17.75
C SER A 349 14.77 12.02 16.81
N LEU A 350 14.41 13.30 16.94
CA LEU A 350 14.99 14.42 16.19
C LEU A 350 15.15 15.63 17.11
N SER A 351 16.40 15.98 17.43
CA SER A 351 16.80 17.25 18.03
C SER A 351 17.09 18.24 16.90
N SER A 352 16.05 18.96 16.46
CA SER A 352 16.15 20.08 15.52
C SER A 352 15.19 21.19 15.98
N PRO A 353 15.58 22.49 15.96
CA PRO A 353 16.86 23.00 15.46
C PRO A 353 18.05 22.63 16.35
N VAL A 354 19.26 22.87 15.84
CA VAL A 354 20.56 22.57 16.48
C VAL A 354 21.35 23.86 16.57
N SER A 355 21.68 24.30 17.79
CA SER A 355 22.55 25.47 18.05
C SER A 355 23.84 25.41 17.24
N GLU A 356 24.27 26.52 16.65
CA GLU A 356 25.49 26.51 15.82
C GLU A 356 26.80 26.33 16.60
N ASP A 357 26.81 26.77 17.86
CA ASP A 357 27.91 26.51 18.81
C ASP A 357 28.02 25.03 19.24
N ALA A 358 27.12 24.16 18.77
CA ALA A 358 27.08 22.75 19.15
C ALA A 358 28.39 22.02 18.77
N PRO A 359 29.11 21.43 19.74
CA PRO A 359 30.40 20.82 19.48
C PRO A 359 30.27 19.59 18.56
N PRO A 360 31.32 19.25 17.77
CA PRO A 360 31.37 18.03 16.99
C PRO A 360 31.11 16.77 17.86
N GLY A 361 30.21 15.91 17.39
CA GLY A 361 29.71 14.76 18.15
C GLY A 361 28.38 14.99 18.87
N THR A 362 27.74 16.15 18.70
CA THR A 362 26.36 16.40 19.17
C THR A 362 25.36 15.57 18.37
N VAL A 363 24.41 14.91 19.06
CA VAL A 363 23.39 14.05 18.43
C VAL A 363 22.21 14.89 17.93
N ILE A 364 21.90 14.74 16.64
CA ILE A 364 20.83 15.47 15.92
C ILE A 364 19.61 14.58 15.71
N ALA A 365 19.82 13.30 15.40
CA ALA A 365 18.72 12.35 15.24
C ALA A 365 19.13 10.94 15.66
N LEU A 366 18.15 10.19 16.15
CA LEU A 366 18.23 8.74 16.31
C LEU A 366 17.35 8.11 15.24
N LEU A 367 17.89 7.10 14.57
CA LEU A 367 17.22 6.34 13.52
C LEU A 367 17.24 4.86 13.87
N SER A 368 16.19 4.14 13.48
CA SER A 368 16.18 2.68 13.46
C SER A 368 15.93 2.22 12.03
N VAL A 369 16.65 1.19 11.61
CA VAL A 369 16.53 0.64 10.26
C VAL A 369 16.13 -0.83 10.35
N ARG A 370 14.99 -1.15 9.76
CA ARG A 370 14.38 -2.48 9.85
C ARG A 370 14.14 -3.03 8.46
N ASP A 371 14.46 -4.30 8.29
CA ASP A 371 14.08 -5.09 7.13
C ASP A 371 13.06 -6.16 7.56
N GLU A 372 12.33 -6.71 6.59
CA GLU A 372 11.36 -7.80 6.83
C GLU A 372 11.81 -9.16 6.25
N ASP A 373 12.81 -9.16 5.35
CA ASP A 373 13.48 -10.35 4.81
C ASP A 373 14.34 -11.07 5.89
N ARG A 374 15.19 -12.05 5.51
CA ARG A 374 16.03 -12.80 6.46
C ARG A 374 17.50 -12.94 6.09
N GLY A 375 18.28 -13.38 7.09
CA GLY A 375 19.66 -13.81 6.92
C GLY A 375 20.57 -12.74 6.28
N PRO A 376 21.11 -12.98 5.08
CA PRO A 376 21.93 -11.99 4.37
C PRO A 376 21.09 -10.86 3.76
N ASN A 377 19.84 -11.12 3.36
CA ASN A 377 18.96 -10.16 2.70
C ASN A 377 18.69 -9.00 3.67
N ALA A 378 18.07 -9.28 4.82
CA ALA A 378 17.83 -8.31 5.90
C ALA A 378 19.08 -7.65 6.56
N LYS A 379 20.30 -7.89 6.06
CA LYS A 379 21.53 -7.33 6.63
C LYS A 379 21.83 -5.93 6.08
N VAL A 380 21.11 -4.94 6.61
CA VAL A 380 21.19 -3.55 6.13
C VAL A 380 22.52 -2.86 6.46
N THR A 381 23.07 -2.15 5.46
CA THR A 381 24.18 -1.21 5.59
C THR A 381 23.69 0.21 5.29
N CYS A 382 23.92 1.16 6.20
CA CYS A 382 23.49 2.55 6.03
C CYS A 382 24.66 3.48 5.70
N THR A 383 24.40 4.44 4.80
CA THR A 383 25.33 5.49 4.37
C THR A 383 24.68 6.87 4.44
N ILE A 384 25.50 7.92 4.50
CA ILE A 384 25.06 9.31 4.56
C ILE A 384 25.47 10.05 3.29
N GLN A 385 24.54 10.82 2.74
CA GLN A 385 24.72 11.73 1.60
C GLN A 385 24.30 13.13 2.08
N SER A 386 25.28 13.92 2.51
CA SER A 386 25.10 15.29 2.99
C SER A 386 26.18 16.21 2.45
N ASN A 387 25.80 17.44 2.10
CA ASN A 387 26.74 18.49 1.72
C ASN A 387 27.31 19.24 2.95
N GLY A 388 26.69 19.07 4.12
CA GLY A 388 27.11 19.66 5.39
C GLY A 388 27.94 18.73 6.29
N PRO A 389 28.47 19.24 7.42
CA PRO A 389 29.46 18.58 8.25
C PRO A 389 28.83 17.58 9.24
N PHE A 390 28.25 16.50 8.72
CA PHE A 390 27.55 15.47 9.50
C PHE A 390 28.18 14.08 9.36
N GLN A 391 27.99 13.24 10.38
CA GLN A 391 28.38 11.83 10.39
C GLN A 391 27.21 10.96 10.84
N LEU A 392 26.97 9.85 10.15
CA LEU A 392 26.12 8.77 10.63
C LEU A 392 27.00 7.73 11.34
N ARG A 393 26.65 7.39 12.59
CA ARG A 393 27.39 6.39 13.40
C ARG A 393 26.46 5.24 13.78
N PRO A 394 26.83 3.96 13.54
CA PRO A 394 26.06 2.83 14.06
C PRO A 394 26.14 2.78 15.59
N SER A 395 25.06 2.30 16.22
CA SER A 395 24.96 2.14 17.68
C SER A 395 24.91 0.64 18.04
N PHE A 396 23.72 0.06 18.05
CA PHE A 396 23.44 -1.38 18.22
C PHE A 396 22.25 -1.77 17.35
N ASP A 397 22.06 -3.04 17.00
CA ASP A 397 20.88 -3.63 16.34
C ASP A 397 20.18 -2.74 15.27
N ASN A 398 20.95 -2.32 14.25
CA ASN A 398 20.51 -1.43 13.16
C ASN A 398 19.97 -0.05 13.58
N TYR A 399 20.23 0.39 14.82
CA TYR A 399 20.08 1.79 15.22
C TYR A 399 21.31 2.61 14.84
N TYR A 400 21.08 3.83 14.37
CA TYR A 400 22.10 4.78 13.95
C TYR A 400 21.85 6.15 14.57
N SER A 401 22.93 6.84 14.93
CA SER A 401 22.92 8.22 15.40
C SER A 401 23.45 9.14 14.31
N LEU A 402 22.67 10.17 13.95
CA LEU A 402 23.14 11.29 13.14
C LEU A 402 23.78 12.33 14.06
N LEU A 403 25.02 12.71 13.77
CA LEU A 403 25.86 13.57 14.61
C LEU A 403 26.45 14.74 13.81
N THR A 404 26.77 15.84 14.49
CA THR A 404 27.72 16.84 13.96
C THR A 404 29.12 16.21 13.83
N ASN A 405 29.86 16.57 12.78
CA ASN A 405 31.23 16.13 12.49
C ASN A 405 32.22 17.30 12.36
N GLY A 406 31.71 18.53 12.32
CA GLY A 406 32.45 19.79 12.34
C GLY A 406 31.57 20.89 12.97
N PRO A 407 32.04 22.15 12.98
CA PRO A 407 31.23 23.28 13.42
C PRO A 407 30.03 23.50 12.49
N LEU A 408 29.03 24.22 12.99
CA LEU A 408 27.93 24.79 12.21
C LEU A 408 28.11 26.32 12.17
N ASP A 409 27.39 26.97 11.25
CA ASP A 409 27.49 28.39 10.90
C ASP A 409 26.17 28.73 10.18
N ARG A 410 25.30 29.50 10.84
CA ARG A 410 23.92 29.76 10.43
C ARG A 410 23.85 30.89 9.39
N GLU A 411 24.75 31.87 9.47
CA GLU A 411 24.93 32.95 8.49
C GLU A 411 25.33 32.38 7.13
N GLN A 412 26.16 31.32 7.13
CA GLN A 412 26.55 30.59 5.93
C GLN A 412 25.48 29.59 5.48
N THR A 413 24.88 28.79 6.37
CA THR A 413 23.83 27.81 5.99
C THR A 413 22.93 27.43 7.17
N SER A 414 21.71 27.99 7.18
CA SER A 414 20.69 27.77 8.22
C SER A 414 19.82 26.51 8.06
N GLU A 415 19.82 25.85 6.89
CA GLU A 415 19.12 24.58 6.66
C GLU A 415 20.02 23.57 5.94
N TYR A 416 20.13 22.36 6.49
CA TYR A 416 20.81 21.23 5.85
C TYR A 416 19.83 20.07 5.57
N GLN A 417 19.87 19.56 4.35
CA GLN A 417 19.11 18.36 3.96
C GLN A 417 20.06 17.15 3.90
N VAL A 418 19.98 16.30 4.91
CA VAL A 418 20.81 15.10 5.08
C VAL A 418 20.06 13.90 4.54
N THR A 419 20.51 13.29 3.44
CA THR A 419 19.90 12.07 2.90
C THR A 419 20.63 10.84 3.43
N ILE A 420 19.92 10.00 4.16
CA ILE A 420 20.41 8.69 4.62
C ILE A 420 19.95 7.64 3.62
N VAL A 421 20.88 6.79 3.18
CA VAL A 421 20.62 5.69 2.24
C VAL A 421 20.91 4.37 2.94
N ALA A 422 19.87 3.60 3.19
CA ALA A 422 19.95 2.24 3.69
C ALA A 422 19.88 1.28 2.50
N SER A 423 20.80 0.31 2.44
CA SER A 423 20.80 -0.74 1.41
C SER A 423 20.95 -2.10 2.07
N ASP A 424 20.23 -3.10 1.58
CA ASP A 424 20.23 -4.46 2.12
C ASP A 424 21.52 -5.25 1.76
N GLY A 425 21.58 -6.53 2.14
CA GLY A 425 22.67 -7.44 1.77
C GLY A 425 22.36 -8.38 0.59
N GLY A 426 21.28 -8.11 -0.14
CA GLY A 426 20.67 -9.00 -1.12
C GLY A 426 21.34 -9.05 -2.49
N SER A 427 20.68 -9.76 -3.42
CA SER A 427 21.09 -9.88 -4.82
C SER A 427 19.88 -10.20 -5.71
N PRO A 428 19.26 -9.19 -6.36
CA PRO A 428 19.65 -7.79 -6.40
C PRO A 428 19.51 -7.09 -5.04
N GLN A 429 20.38 -6.11 -4.78
CA GLN A 429 20.28 -5.23 -3.61
C GLN A 429 19.18 -4.19 -3.82
N LEU A 430 18.29 -4.05 -2.85
CA LEU A 430 17.31 -2.96 -2.73
C LEU A 430 17.85 -1.88 -1.79
N SER A 431 17.28 -0.68 -1.88
CA SER A 431 17.72 0.46 -1.07
C SER A 431 16.64 1.52 -0.91
N THR A 432 16.62 2.14 0.27
CA THR A 432 15.67 3.18 0.66
C THR A 432 16.41 4.46 1.01
N ARG A 433 15.83 5.61 0.64
CA ARG A 433 16.37 6.94 0.92
C ARG A 433 15.45 7.69 1.86
N ARG A 434 16.01 8.22 2.96
CA ARG A 434 15.28 9.03 3.94
C ARG A 434 16.02 10.34 4.18
N THR A 435 15.39 11.46 3.83
CA THR A 435 15.94 12.79 4.11
C THR A 435 15.54 13.24 5.52
N VAL A 436 16.50 13.77 6.25
CA VAL A 436 16.34 14.51 7.51
C VAL A 436 16.68 15.96 7.21
N THR A 437 15.74 16.88 7.46
CA THR A 437 16.03 18.31 7.46
C THR A 437 16.52 18.70 8.84
N VAL A 438 17.68 19.37 8.89
CA VAL A 438 18.28 19.91 10.11
C VAL A 438 18.30 21.42 9.97
N PHE A 439 17.61 22.10 10.88
CA PHE A 439 17.66 23.56 11.00
C PHE A 439 18.74 23.95 12.00
N VAL A 440 19.49 25.01 11.72
CA VAL A 440 20.46 25.58 12.65
C VAL A 440 19.76 26.63 13.50
N ASP A 441 20.00 26.61 14.82
CA ASP A 441 19.48 27.61 15.78
C ASP A 441 20.54 28.69 16.03
N ASP A 442 20.06 29.91 16.26
CA ASP A 442 20.82 31.15 16.22
C ASP A 442 21.49 31.49 17.57
N VAL A 443 22.79 31.75 17.53
CA VAL A 443 23.60 32.18 18.69
C VAL A 443 24.08 33.62 18.47
N ASN A 444 24.13 34.44 19.54
CA ASN A 444 24.69 35.79 19.47
C ASN A 444 26.23 35.67 19.30
N ASP A 445 26.69 35.55 18.07
CA ASP A 445 28.03 35.10 17.64
C ASP A 445 28.77 36.23 16.90
N HIS A 446 28.06 37.03 16.10
CA HIS A 446 28.55 38.29 15.56
C HIS A 446 28.31 39.47 16.52
N ALA A 447 28.43 40.71 16.04
CA ALA A 447 28.14 41.93 16.78
C ALA A 447 27.77 43.07 15.80
N PRO A 448 27.06 44.12 16.24
CA PRO A 448 26.62 45.17 15.33
C PRO A 448 27.78 45.87 14.64
N SER A 449 27.74 46.01 13.31
CA SER A 449 28.85 46.52 12.51
C SER A 449 28.49 47.82 11.77
N PHE A 450 29.29 48.88 11.96
CA PHE A 450 29.14 50.14 11.22
C PHE A 450 29.94 50.11 9.91
N PRO A 451 29.38 50.57 8.77
CA PRO A 451 30.10 50.62 7.48
C PRO A 451 31.33 51.53 7.45
N LEU A 452 31.43 52.49 8.38
CA LEU A 452 32.55 53.43 8.54
C LEU A 452 32.82 53.64 10.04
N PRO A 453 34.09 53.76 10.48
CA PRO A 453 34.46 53.98 11.88
C PRO A 453 34.21 55.43 12.36
N GLN A 454 34.06 56.36 11.41
CA GLN A 454 33.73 57.76 11.65
C GLN A 454 32.69 58.21 10.63
N GLN A 455 31.74 59.04 11.06
CA GLN A 455 30.72 59.62 10.19
C GLN A 455 30.62 61.14 10.42
N GLU A 456 30.61 61.91 9.34
CA GLU A 456 30.56 63.37 9.36
C GLU A 456 29.16 63.88 9.01
N PHE A 457 28.67 64.86 9.76
CA PHE A 457 27.43 65.59 9.48
C PHE A 457 27.71 67.10 9.46
N PHE A 458 27.00 67.80 8.57
CA PHE A 458 27.11 69.24 8.37
C PHE A 458 25.74 69.87 8.64
N VAL A 459 25.68 70.82 9.57
CA VAL A 459 24.43 71.47 9.99
C VAL A 459 24.58 72.98 9.90
N ALA A 460 23.68 73.64 9.17
CA ALA A 460 23.61 75.09 9.15
C ALA A 460 23.19 75.62 10.52
N GLU A 461 23.86 76.66 11.01
CA GLU A 461 23.54 77.25 12.30
C GLU A 461 22.17 77.94 12.34
N ASN A 462 21.80 78.42 13.53
CA ASN A 462 20.46 78.92 13.84
C ASN A 462 19.38 77.86 13.51
N ASN A 463 19.75 76.57 13.64
CA ASN A 463 18.83 75.46 13.44
C ASN A 463 17.74 75.44 14.52
N GLY A 464 16.55 74.95 14.16
CA GLY A 464 15.53 74.65 15.15
C GLY A 464 15.95 73.53 16.10
N ALA A 465 15.51 73.59 17.36
CA ALA A 465 15.51 72.42 18.24
C ALA A 465 14.62 71.31 17.60
N GLY A 466 15.11 70.08 17.60
CA GLY A 466 14.53 68.95 16.86
C GLY A 466 14.97 68.85 15.39
N ALA A 467 15.90 69.69 14.90
CA ALA A 467 16.45 69.55 13.55
C ALA A 467 17.22 68.23 13.41
N ALA A 468 16.97 67.50 12.32
CA ALA A 468 17.69 66.26 12.00
C ALA A 468 19.09 66.57 11.45
N LEU A 469 20.12 65.99 12.07
CA LEU A 469 21.52 66.11 11.65
C LEU A 469 21.91 65.01 10.67
N GLY A 470 21.31 63.84 10.82
CA GLY A 470 21.56 62.68 9.98
C GLY A 470 21.10 61.39 10.67
N ARG A 471 21.71 60.26 10.29
CA ARG A 471 21.56 58.98 10.99
C ARG A 471 22.81 58.15 10.88
N VAL A 472 23.11 57.40 11.93
CA VAL A 472 24.03 56.25 11.87
C VAL A 472 23.25 55.00 11.44
N PHE A 473 23.96 53.97 10.98
CA PHE A 473 23.38 52.67 10.67
C PHE A 473 24.44 51.60 10.91
N ALA A 474 24.18 50.68 11.84
CA ALA A 474 24.91 49.45 12.01
C ALA A 474 24.06 48.27 11.52
N GLN A 475 24.72 47.23 11.04
CA GLN A 475 24.11 45.97 10.64
C GLN A 475 24.71 44.83 11.45
N ASP A 476 23.83 43.98 11.96
CA ASP A 476 24.16 42.70 12.57
C ASP A 476 23.61 41.56 11.67
N PRO A 477 24.35 40.45 11.45
CA PRO A 477 23.87 39.35 10.62
C PRO A 477 23.00 38.32 11.38
N ASP A 478 23.06 38.28 12.71
CA ASP A 478 22.39 37.29 13.57
C ASP A 478 20.84 37.48 13.52
N LEU A 479 20.05 36.56 14.08
CA LEU A 479 18.59 36.54 13.92
C LEU A 479 17.84 37.15 15.12
N ASN A 480 16.59 37.58 14.86
CA ASN A 480 15.61 38.00 15.87
C ASN A 480 16.09 39.08 16.85
N GLN A 481 16.54 38.70 18.05
CA GLN A 481 17.01 39.62 19.10
C GLN A 481 18.51 39.83 19.05
N ASN A 482 19.27 38.82 18.62
CA ASN A 482 20.70 38.90 18.37
C ASN A 482 20.95 39.89 17.21
N GLY A 483 20.21 39.76 16.12
CA GLY A 483 20.22 40.75 15.03
C GLY A 483 19.57 42.13 15.32
N LEU A 484 18.99 42.36 16.52
CA LEU A 484 18.20 43.57 16.80
C LEU A 484 19.08 44.71 17.34
N VAL A 485 19.71 45.43 16.42
CA VAL A 485 20.51 46.62 16.72
C VAL A 485 19.68 47.72 17.40
N SER A 486 20.21 48.24 18.50
CA SER A 486 19.73 49.42 19.22
C SER A 486 20.86 50.44 19.42
N TYR A 487 20.54 51.73 19.36
CA TYR A 487 21.54 52.82 19.38
C TYR A 487 21.53 53.59 20.72
N LEU A 488 22.72 53.85 21.26
CA LEU A 488 22.94 54.57 22.52
C LEU A 488 23.99 55.67 22.34
N LEU A 489 23.68 56.89 22.79
CA LEU A 489 24.63 58.00 22.84
C LEU A 489 25.60 57.82 24.02
N ARG A 490 26.91 57.83 23.75
CA ARG A 490 27.97 57.78 24.76
C ARG A 490 28.64 59.14 24.91
N ASP A 491 28.42 59.78 26.07
CA ASP A 491 29.14 60.98 26.49
C ASP A 491 30.58 60.64 26.93
N PHE A 492 31.57 61.34 26.37
CA PHE A 492 32.97 61.25 26.78
C PHE A 492 33.32 62.34 27.80
N HIS A 493 33.96 61.97 28.91
CA HIS A 493 34.38 62.90 29.96
C HIS A 493 35.76 63.52 29.69
N SER A 494 35.84 64.38 28.67
CA SER A 494 37.02 65.23 28.42
C SER A 494 36.68 66.50 27.63
N ASP A 495 36.55 67.60 28.37
CA ASP A 495 36.40 69.01 27.95
C ASP A 495 35.26 69.44 27.00
N ARG A 496 34.44 70.37 27.53
CA ARG A 496 33.33 71.11 26.87
C ARG A 496 32.09 70.22 26.55
N PRO A 497 30.99 70.77 25.99
CA PRO A 497 29.63 70.38 26.40
C PRO A 497 29.30 68.91 26.12
N LEU A 498 28.63 68.28 27.10
CA LEU A 498 28.10 66.91 27.00
C LEU A 498 27.26 66.76 25.74
N ALA A 499 27.52 65.73 24.94
CA ALA A 499 26.78 65.46 23.72
C ALA A 499 25.29 65.25 24.01
N SER A 500 24.95 64.61 25.13
CA SER A 500 23.58 64.46 25.61
C SER A 500 22.81 65.77 25.86
N SER A 501 23.50 66.92 25.94
CA SER A 501 22.88 68.25 26.00
C SER A 501 22.69 68.91 24.63
N LEU A 502 23.51 68.55 23.63
CA LEU A 502 23.49 69.09 22.27
C LEU A 502 22.63 68.28 21.30
N VAL A 503 22.62 66.96 21.44
CA VAL A 503 21.99 66.01 20.49
C VAL A 503 21.21 64.92 21.20
N ASP A 504 20.26 64.33 20.49
CA ASP A 504 19.56 63.09 20.85
C ASP A 504 19.72 62.05 19.74
N VAL A 505 19.77 60.77 20.13
CA VAL A 505 19.88 59.63 19.21
C VAL A 505 18.68 58.72 19.42
N GLU A 506 17.87 58.52 18.38
CA GLU A 506 16.70 57.64 18.44
C GLU A 506 17.14 56.17 18.40
N SER A 507 16.86 55.44 19.48
CA SER A 507 17.47 54.13 19.76
C SER A 507 17.08 53.01 18.80
N THR A 508 16.04 53.17 17.98
CA THR A 508 15.59 52.15 16.99
C THR A 508 15.93 52.50 15.54
N SER A 509 16.19 53.77 15.23
CA SER A 509 16.37 54.25 13.85
C SER A 509 17.79 54.75 13.56
N GLY A 510 18.60 54.98 14.61
CA GLY A 510 19.91 55.63 14.51
C GLY A 510 19.83 57.11 14.13
N ALA A 511 18.63 57.71 14.06
CA ALA A 511 18.45 59.11 13.70
C ALA A 511 18.99 60.04 14.78
N ILE A 512 19.72 61.08 14.36
CA ILE A 512 20.36 62.04 15.25
C ILE A 512 19.70 63.40 15.07
N THR A 513 19.25 64.00 16.17
CA THR A 513 18.60 65.32 16.18
C THR A 513 19.30 66.28 17.12
N ALA A 514 19.27 67.58 16.82
CA ALA A 514 19.78 68.63 17.69
C ALA A 514 18.77 68.97 18.79
N LYS A 515 19.19 68.99 20.05
CA LYS A 515 18.38 69.44 21.20
C LYS A 515 18.31 70.97 21.30
N THR A 516 19.34 71.66 20.83
CA THR A 516 19.46 73.12 20.83
C THR A 516 19.64 73.66 19.42
N SER A 517 19.47 74.97 19.25
CA SER A 517 20.14 75.68 18.15
C SER A 517 21.65 75.64 18.37
N PHE A 518 22.41 75.51 17.28
CA PHE A 518 23.84 75.76 17.25
C PHE A 518 24.12 77.17 16.72
N ASP A 519 25.27 77.67 17.13
CA ASP A 519 25.77 79.04 17.00
C ASP A 519 27.26 78.87 16.69
N PHE A 520 27.67 79.30 15.50
CA PHE A 520 28.98 79.01 14.94
C PHE A 520 30.08 79.76 15.71
N GLU A 521 29.79 80.93 16.25
CA GLU A 521 30.74 81.77 17.00
C GLU A 521 31.12 81.12 18.32
N GLN A 522 30.19 80.40 18.94
CA GLN A 522 30.42 79.61 20.16
C GLN A 522 30.89 78.18 19.89
N LEU A 523 30.41 77.49 18.85
CA LEU A 523 30.64 76.06 18.63
C LEU A 523 30.75 75.65 17.15
N LYS A 524 31.94 75.87 16.55
CA LYS A 524 32.21 75.53 15.13
C LYS A 524 32.16 74.03 14.81
N ALA A 525 32.52 73.16 15.76
CA ALA A 525 32.42 71.70 15.60
C ALA A 525 32.40 70.97 16.96
N PHE A 526 31.82 69.76 16.99
CA PHE A 526 31.88 68.84 18.12
C PHE A 526 31.85 67.38 17.66
N HIS A 527 32.26 66.45 18.53
CA HIS A 527 32.22 65.01 18.24
C HIS A 527 31.70 64.23 19.44
N PHE A 528 31.12 63.06 19.17
CA PHE A 528 30.58 62.14 20.17
C PHE A 528 30.58 60.71 19.61
N VAL A 529 30.31 59.73 20.47
CA VAL A 529 30.24 58.32 20.05
C VAL A 529 28.80 57.84 20.13
N VAL A 530 28.37 57.09 19.11
CA VAL A 530 27.17 56.26 19.19
C VAL A 530 27.60 54.81 19.28
N GLU A 531 27.14 54.15 20.33
CA GLU A 531 27.27 52.70 20.50
C GLU A 531 26.04 52.04 19.85
N ALA A 532 26.25 51.03 19.03
CA ALA A 532 25.22 50.09 18.60
C ALA A 532 25.34 48.83 19.46
N LEU A 533 24.27 48.44 20.14
CA LEU A 533 24.17 47.22 20.94
C LEU A 533 23.11 46.29 20.34
N ASP A 534 23.38 44.99 20.33
CA ASP A 534 22.37 43.99 20.03
C ASP A 534 21.35 43.81 21.19
N GLY A 535 20.35 42.95 20.98
CA GLY A 535 19.40 42.51 22.00
C GLY A 535 19.68 41.13 22.58
N GLY A 536 20.87 40.56 22.33
CA GLY A 536 21.29 39.22 22.71
C GLY A 536 21.69 39.08 24.18
N ILE A 537 22.06 37.87 24.59
CA ILE A 537 22.51 37.56 25.96
C ILE A 537 23.69 36.56 25.91
N PRO A 538 24.94 36.98 26.20
CA PRO A 538 25.36 38.35 26.52
C PRO A 538 25.22 39.28 25.30
N ALA A 539 24.79 40.52 25.55
CA ALA A 539 24.75 41.54 24.51
C ALA A 539 26.17 42.01 24.16
N LYS A 540 26.41 42.27 22.88
CA LYS A 540 27.64 42.85 22.34
C LYS A 540 27.36 44.21 21.72
N SER A 541 28.43 44.94 21.44
CA SER A 541 28.34 46.28 20.88
C SER A 541 29.54 46.67 20.03
N ALA A 542 29.34 47.70 19.23
CA ALA A 542 30.40 48.44 18.54
C ALA A 542 30.14 49.95 18.61
N GLU A 543 31.16 50.74 18.36
CA GLU A 543 31.14 52.20 18.47
C GLU A 543 31.44 52.87 17.13
N VAL A 544 30.77 53.99 16.84
CA VAL A 544 31.11 54.89 15.73
C VAL A 544 31.33 56.32 16.24
N THR A 545 32.40 56.96 15.77
CA THR A 545 32.64 58.38 16.08
C THR A 545 31.83 59.26 15.14
N VAL A 546 30.89 60.02 15.67
CA VAL A 546 30.14 61.03 14.92
C VAL A 546 30.81 62.39 15.09
N SER A 547 31.08 63.06 13.98
CA SER A 547 31.64 64.43 13.95
C SER A 547 30.62 65.38 13.33
N VAL A 548 30.22 66.42 14.05
CA VAL A 548 29.27 67.43 13.60
C VAL A 548 29.99 68.75 13.38
N PHE A 549 29.95 69.24 12.15
CA PHE A 549 30.46 70.54 11.75
C PHE A 549 29.29 71.52 11.62
N VAL A 550 29.37 72.63 12.34
CA VAL A 550 28.40 73.71 12.23
C VAL A 550 28.82 74.59 11.04
N MET A 551 27.87 74.93 10.18
CA MET A 551 28.07 75.77 9.01
C MET A 551 27.54 77.18 9.27
N ASP A 552 28.51 78.10 9.28
CA ASP A 552 28.44 79.56 9.17
C ASP A 552 27.31 80.08 8.26
N ARG A 553 26.55 81.07 8.75
CA ARG A 553 25.50 81.79 8.00
C ARG A 553 25.50 83.26 8.37
N ASN A 554 25.50 84.13 7.36
CA ASN A 554 25.55 85.58 7.49
C ASN A 554 24.38 86.14 8.34
N ASP A 555 24.59 86.28 9.65
CA ASP A 555 23.58 86.68 10.63
C ASP A 555 24.04 87.81 11.57
N ASN A 556 25.36 87.96 11.77
CA ASN A 556 25.94 89.14 12.41
C ASN A 556 26.23 90.23 11.37
N PRO A 557 25.76 91.47 11.56
CA PRO A 557 26.08 92.58 10.66
C PRO A 557 27.42 93.25 11.05
N PRO A 558 28.21 93.74 10.07
CA PRO A 558 29.52 94.36 10.31
C PRO A 558 29.55 95.40 11.43
N ALA A 559 30.35 95.17 12.48
CA ALA A 559 30.42 96.01 13.67
C ALA A 559 31.47 97.13 13.51
N ILE A 560 31.04 98.39 13.38
CA ILE A 560 31.95 99.53 13.19
C ILE A 560 32.59 99.94 14.52
N LEU A 561 33.86 99.57 14.71
CA LEU A 561 34.68 99.86 15.88
C LEU A 561 35.19 101.31 15.95
N TYR A 562 35.52 101.89 14.80
CA TYR A 562 36.08 103.24 14.71
C TYR A 562 35.67 103.94 13.40
N PRO A 563 35.34 105.26 13.43
CA PRO A 563 35.35 106.14 14.61
C PRO A 563 34.18 105.92 15.56
N VAL A 564 34.46 106.05 16.87
CA VAL A 564 33.54 105.69 17.96
C VAL A 564 32.37 106.68 18.06
N VAL A 565 31.17 106.22 17.67
CA VAL A 565 29.91 106.97 17.81
C VAL A 565 29.52 107.06 19.29
N ARG A 566 29.41 108.27 19.85
CA ARG A 566 28.97 108.50 21.23
C ARG A 566 27.56 109.10 21.25
N ASN A 567 26.62 108.48 21.96
CA ASN A 567 25.27 109.01 22.24
C ASN A 567 24.53 109.56 21.01
N GLY A 568 24.67 108.92 19.84
CA GLY A 568 24.03 109.36 18.59
C GLY A 568 24.63 110.63 17.96
N SER A 569 25.70 111.21 18.52
CA SER A 569 26.43 112.30 17.89
C SER A 569 27.21 111.80 16.68
N VAL A 570 27.17 112.57 15.59
CA VAL A 570 27.96 112.32 14.37
C VAL A 570 29.45 112.50 14.72
N PRO A 571 30.31 111.47 14.59
CA PRO A 571 31.76 111.65 14.72
C PRO A 571 32.29 112.67 13.70
N VAL A 572 33.09 113.65 14.17
CA VAL A 572 33.58 114.75 13.34
C VAL A 572 35.11 114.71 13.20
N GLU A 573 35.57 114.61 11.95
CA GLU A 573 36.98 114.67 11.58
C GLU A 573 37.34 116.09 11.09
N ILE A 574 38.56 116.55 11.38
CA ILE A 574 39.02 117.91 11.05
C ILE A 574 40.08 117.84 9.95
N VAL A 575 39.84 118.54 8.84
CA VAL A 575 40.71 118.53 7.65
C VAL A 575 41.16 119.96 7.32
N PRO A 576 42.47 120.26 7.28
CA PRO A 576 42.97 121.59 6.93
C PRO A 576 42.69 121.92 5.46
N ARG A 577 42.38 123.18 5.12
CA ARG A 577 42.08 123.57 3.73
C ARG A 577 43.30 123.49 2.81
N GLN A 578 44.51 123.40 3.37
CA GLN A 578 45.75 123.11 2.64
C GLN A 578 45.94 121.60 2.33
N ALA A 579 44.97 120.74 2.65
CA ALA A 579 45.01 119.32 2.31
C ALA A 579 45.14 119.11 0.80
N LYS A 580 46.20 118.39 0.41
CA LYS A 580 46.45 117.97 -0.97
C LYS A 580 45.56 116.79 -1.35
N THR A 581 45.47 116.47 -2.64
CA THR A 581 44.90 115.20 -3.11
C THR A 581 45.55 114.00 -2.41
N GLY A 582 44.74 112.99 -2.05
CA GLY A 582 45.18 111.77 -1.40
C GLY A 582 45.39 111.88 0.12
N HIS A 583 45.07 113.03 0.73
CA HIS A 583 45.13 113.23 2.18
C HIS A 583 44.13 112.31 2.88
N LEU A 584 44.61 111.56 3.88
CA LEU A 584 43.79 110.68 4.72
C LEU A 584 43.00 111.54 5.70
N VAL A 585 41.68 111.46 5.62
CA VAL A 585 40.73 112.12 6.54
C VAL A 585 40.59 111.27 7.81
N THR A 586 40.25 110.00 7.62
CA THR A 586 40.10 109.00 8.68
C THR A 586 40.12 107.61 8.05
N LYS A 587 40.07 106.56 8.86
CA LYS A 587 39.93 105.18 8.42
C LYS A 587 38.75 104.55 9.16
N VAL A 588 37.71 104.14 8.45
CA VAL A 588 36.67 103.29 9.08
C VAL A 588 37.27 101.93 9.36
N VAL A 589 37.12 101.46 10.59
CA VAL A 589 37.51 100.11 11.01
C VAL A 589 36.26 99.43 11.52
N ALA A 590 35.96 98.28 10.95
CA ALA A 590 34.93 97.37 11.40
C ALA A 590 35.51 95.96 11.57
N GLU A 591 34.87 95.17 12.42
CA GLU A 591 35.06 93.73 12.52
C GLU A 591 33.73 93.03 12.22
N ASP A 592 33.79 91.72 11.98
CA ASP A 592 32.62 90.87 11.87
C ASP A 592 32.81 89.64 12.76
N ALA A 593 31.71 89.02 13.18
CA ALA A 593 31.73 87.85 14.07
C ALA A 593 31.85 86.53 13.30
N ASP A 594 31.28 86.48 12.10
CA ASP A 594 31.13 85.30 11.25
C ASP A 594 32.49 84.85 10.67
N SER A 595 32.54 84.06 9.59
CA SER A 595 33.80 83.70 8.92
C SER A 595 33.71 83.61 7.39
N GLY A 596 34.86 83.40 6.74
CA GLY A 596 34.93 83.24 5.29
C GLY A 596 34.37 84.47 4.54
N PRO A 597 33.43 84.30 3.59
CA PRO A 597 32.77 85.41 2.90
C PRO A 597 31.90 86.28 3.82
N ASN A 598 31.31 85.69 4.86
CA ASN A 598 30.38 86.36 5.77
C ASN A 598 31.12 87.43 6.60
N ALA A 599 32.36 87.13 7.04
CA ALA A 599 33.24 88.14 7.64
C ALA A 599 34.11 88.94 6.63
N TRP A 600 33.91 88.81 5.32
CA TRP A 600 34.74 89.52 4.34
C TRP A 600 34.21 90.92 4.05
N LEU A 601 34.70 91.88 4.85
CA LEU A 601 34.27 93.27 4.79
C LEU A 601 34.77 94.06 3.57
N SER A 602 33.84 94.81 2.98
CA SER A 602 34.04 95.80 1.93
C SER A 602 33.51 97.18 2.35
N TYR A 603 34.12 98.26 1.84
CA TYR A 603 33.84 99.64 2.27
C TYR A 603 33.36 100.51 1.11
N HIS A 604 32.16 101.09 1.21
CA HIS A 604 31.54 101.85 0.12
C HIS A 604 31.02 103.23 0.55
N LEU A 605 31.12 104.19 -0.38
CA LEU A 605 30.68 105.57 -0.17
C LEU A 605 29.20 105.70 -0.56
N LEU A 606 28.29 105.55 0.40
CA LEU A 606 26.85 105.55 0.14
C LEU A 606 26.33 106.97 -0.19
N GLN A 607 26.83 107.99 0.52
CA GLN A 607 26.43 109.38 0.32
C GLN A 607 27.56 110.34 0.71
N ALA A 608 27.73 111.45 0.00
CA ALA A 608 28.66 112.52 0.39
C ALA A 608 28.15 113.89 -0.06
N SER A 609 28.36 114.93 0.75
CA SER A 609 28.00 116.32 0.40
C SER A 609 28.65 116.80 -0.90
N ASP A 610 29.83 116.26 -1.23
CA ASP A 610 30.40 116.31 -2.58
C ASP A 610 31.10 114.98 -2.91
N LEU A 611 30.50 114.19 -3.82
CA LEU A 611 31.04 112.93 -4.32
C LEU A 611 32.33 113.10 -5.15
N SER A 612 32.67 114.31 -5.58
CA SER A 612 33.94 114.62 -6.25
C SER A 612 35.09 114.96 -5.28
N LEU A 613 34.79 115.11 -3.98
CA LEU A 613 35.76 115.57 -2.97
C LEU A 613 36.39 114.42 -2.17
N PHE A 614 35.63 113.34 -1.90
CA PHE A 614 36.07 112.21 -1.08
C PHE A 614 35.87 110.86 -1.76
N ALA A 615 36.75 109.90 -1.46
CA ALA A 615 36.57 108.49 -1.77
C ALA A 615 37.03 107.60 -0.61
N VAL A 616 36.33 106.48 -0.39
CA VAL A 616 36.76 105.43 0.54
C VAL A 616 37.45 104.31 -0.22
N SER A 617 38.51 103.75 0.35
CA SER A 617 39.24 102.57 -0.16
C SER A 617 38.43 101.29 0.13
N PRO A 618 37.95 100.54 -0.89
CA PRO A 618 37.04 99.41 -0.67
C PRO A 618 37.58 98.27 0.18
N ASN A 619 38.91 98.10 0.25
CA ASN A 619 39.55 97.00 0.96
C ASN A 619 40.21 97.46 2.28
N THR A 620 40.20 98.75 2.61
CA THR A 620 40.90 99.27 3.80
C THR A 620 40.12 100.31 4.62
N GLY A 621 38.95 100.76 4.18
CA GLY A 621 38.13 101.74 4.92
C GLY A 621 38.73 103.15 5.00
N GLU A 622 39.89 103.40 4.38
CA GLU A 622 40.54 104.71 4.36
C GLU A 622 39.74 105.73 3.54
N LEU A 623 39.26 106.79 4.19
CA LEU A 623 38.61 107.93 3.55
C LEU A 623 39.67 108.97 3.15
N ARG A 624 39.79 109.26 1.87
CA ARG A 624 40.80 110.18 1.31
C ARG A 624 40.20 111.26 0.41
N THR A 625 40.89 112.39 0.30
CA THR A 625 40.52 113.47 -0.63
C THR A 625 40.83 113.13 -2.09
N LEU A 626 39.85 113.24 -2.98
CA LEU A 626 40.03 113.03 -4.44
C LEU A 626 40.67 114.23 -5.13
N ARG A 627 40.47 115.43 -4.59
CA ARG A 627 40.91 116.71 -5.15
C ARG A 627 41.32 117.67 -4.01
N PRO A 628 42.14 118.71 -4.27
CA PRO A 628 42.37 119.74 -3.27
C PRO A 628 41.06 120.47 -2.96
N ILE A 629 40.95 120.95 -1.72
CA ILE A 629 39.83 121.75 -1.23
C ILE A 629 39.85 123.11 -1.93
N ARG A 630 38.70 123.51 -2.48
CA ARG A 630 38.49 124.81 -3.13
C ARG A 630 37.91 125.81 -2.12
N PRO A 631 38.13 127.13 -2.30
CA PRO A 631 37.50 128.15 -1.46
C PRO A 631 35.95 128.09 -1.45
N ALA A 632 35.35 127.59 -2.53
CA ALA A 632 33.90 127.42 -2.66
C ALA A 632 33.35 126.12 -2.02
N ASP A 633 34.20 125.21 -1.53
CA ASP A 633 33.74 123.98 -0.89
C ASP A 633 33.23 124.27 0.53
N SER A 634 32.02 123.78 0.83
CA SER A 634 31.34 123.96 2.12
C SER A 634 32.24 123.60 3.31
N VAL A 635 32.20 124.44 4.36
CA VAL A 635 32.94 124.26 5.62
C VAL A 635 32.52 122.98 6.34
N LYS A 636 31.22 122.66 6.31
CA LYS A 636 30.67 121.38 6.75
C LYS A 636 30.54 120.45 5.53
N GLN A 637 31.13 119.27 5.61
CA GLN A 637 30.89 118.16 4.69
C GLN A 637 30.33 116.99 5.50
N LYS A 638 29.36 116.25 4.95
CA LYS A 638 28.74 115.08 5.59
C LYS A 638 28.91 113.88 4.66
N VAL A 639 29.44 112.78 5.19
CA VAL A 639 29.75 111.58 4.42
C VAL A 639 29.15 110.36 5.13
N VAL A 640 28.52 109.48 4.38
CA VAL A 640 27.98 108.20 4.87
C VAL A 640 28.79 107.10 4.21
N ILE A 641 29.57 106.37 5.01
CA ILE A 641 30.26 105.16 4.59
C ILE A 641 29.43 103.97 5.06
N VAL A 642 29.17 103.03 4.16
CA VAL A 642 28.61 101.71 4.49
C VAL A 642 29.74 100.70 4.46
N VAL A 643 29.78 99.84 5.48
CA VAL A 643 30.56 98.61 5.51
C VAL A 643 29.59 97.47 5.20
N GLN A 644 29.94 96.63 4.23
CA GLN A 644 29.10 95.53 3.75
C GLN A 644 29.97 94.28 3.64
N ASP A 645 29.45 93.15 4.09
CA ASP A 645 30.11 91.85 3.94
C ASP A 645 29.97 91.26 2.51
N HIS A 646 30.36 90.00 2.35
CA HIS A 646 30.16 89.21 1.14
C HIS A 646 29.41 87.89 1.39
N GLY A 647 28.52 87.85 2.39
CA GLY A 647 27.58 86.77 2.62
C GLY A 647 26.34 86.83 1.72
N ASP A 648 25.40 85.90 1.92
CA ASP A 648 24.10 85.87 1.22
C ASP A 648 22.95 85.52 2.20
N PRO A 649 22.06 86.48 2.53
CA PRO A 649 22.04 87.86 2.07
C PRO A 649 23.15 88.70 2.70
N PRO A 650 23.77 89.64 1.98
CA PRO A 650 24.83 90.46 2.55
C PRO A 650 24.24 91.51 3.50
N LEU A 651 24.77 91.57 4.71
CA LEU A 651 24.43 92.53 5.75
C LEU A 651 25.33 93.76 5.65
N SER A 652 24.93 94.84 6.34
CA SER A 652 25.70 96.08 6.31
C SER A 652 25.39 97.01 7.46
N SER A 653 26.42 97.75 7.88
CA SER A 653 26.33 98.85 8.85
C SER A 653 26.82 100.14 8.21
N SER A 654 26.27 101.29 8.61
CA SER A 654 26.71 102.58 8.09
C SER A 654 27.09 103.58 9.18
N VAL A 655 28.17 104.32 8.94
CA VAL A 655 28.63 105.42 9.80
C VAL A 655 28.48 106.73 9.05
N THR A 656 27.84 107.70 9.69
CA THR A 656 27.82 109.09 9.23
C THR A 656 29.00 109.84 9.86
N LEU A 657 29.84 110.41 9.02
CA LEU A 657 30.99 111.25 9.38
C LEU A 657 30.67 112.71 9.07
N GLY A 658 30.88 113.57 10.05
CA GLY A 658 31.06 115.00 9.83
C GLY A 658 32.52 115.25 9.46
N ILE A 659 32.78 116.12 8.48
CA ILE A 659 34.13 116.52 8.10
C ILE A 659 34.15 118.04 8.06
N LEU A 660 35.03 118.63 8.86
CA LEU A 660 35.12 120.07 9.06
C LEU A 660 36.35 120.64 8.36
N LEU A 661 36.13 121.46 7.32
CA LEU A 661 37.20 122.01 6.48
C LEU A 661 37.72 123.33 7.07
N VAL A 662 38.64 123.24 8.04
CA VAL A 662 39.19 124.37 8.81
C VAL A 662 40.68 124.17 9.13
N ASP A 663 41.43 125.28 9.14
CA ASP A 663 42.89 125.27 9.31
C ASP A 663 43.33 125.23 10.79
N SER A 664 42.37 125.37 11.71
CA SER A 664 42.54 125.24 13.16
C SER A 664 41.25 124.65 13.77
N PRO A 665 41.36 123.80 14.82
CA PRO A 665 40.19 123.21 15.45
C PRO A 665 39.36 124.29 16.17
N PRO A 666 38.02 124.30 16.01
CA PRO A 666 37.17 125.28 16.68
C PRO A 666 36.99 124.92 18.17
N GLN A 667 36.75 125.93 19.00
CA GLN A 667 36.45 125.72 20.44
C GLN A 667 35.07 125.06 20.68
N VAL A 668 34.20 125.07 19.67
CA VAL A 668 32.91 124.36 19.65
C VAL A 668 32.80 123.64 18.32
N ILE A 669 32.64 122.32 18.34
CA ILE A 669 32.34 121.54 17.13
C ILE A 669 30.91 121.91 16.70
N PRO A 670 30.69 122.41 15.47
CA PRO A 670 29.36 122.81 15.04
C PRO A 670 28.49 121.58 14.78
N ASP A 671 27.19 121.67 15.03
CA ASP A 671 26.30 120.51 14.93
C ASP A 671 26.22 119.97 13.48
N PHE A 672 26.15 118.64 13.35
CA PHE A 672 25.92 117.90 12.10
C PHE A 672 24.58 117.13 12.15
N GLY A 673 23.78 117.28 13.20
CA GLY A 673 22.49 116.63 13.41
C GLY A 673 21.37 117.06 12.46
N ASP A 674 21.48 118.24 11.84
CA ASP A 674 20.54 118.67 10.81
C ASP A 674 20.46 117.67 9.64
N GLY A 675 19.24 117.42 9.17
CA GLY A 675 18.97 116.60 8.00
C GLY A 675 19.55 117.23 6.73
N TRP A 676 19.68 116.42 5.68
CA TRP A 676 19.90 116.97 4.34
C TRP A 676 18.69 117.86 3.99
N GLU A 677 18.92 119.10 3.52
CA GLU A 677 17.83 120.00 3.11
C GLU A 677 17.16 119.53 1.80
N THR A 678 16.38 118.47 1.90
CA THR A 678 15.45 118.08 0.85
C THR A 678 14.26 119.05 0.87
N HIS A 679 14.16 119.92 -0.14
CA HIS A 679 12.93 120.66 -0.43
C HIS A 679 11.82 119.71 -0.94
N GLY A 680 11.37 118.82 -0.05
CA GLY A 680 10.30 117.86 -0.29
C GLY A 680 8.93 118.50 -0.10
N GLN A 681 8.35 119.05 -1.17
CA GLN A 681 6.91 119.32 -1.18
C GLN A 681 6.16 118.00 -0.96
N LEU A 682 5.20 117.99 -0.03
CA LEU A 682 4.27 116.85 0.13
C LEU A 682 3.51 116.64 -1.19
N SER A 683 3.86 115.57 -1.90
CA SER A 683 3.25 115.25 -3.18
C SER A 683 1.80 114.80 -2.97
N ALA A 684 0.90 115.28 -3.84
CA ALA A 684 -0.53 114.96 -3.81
C ALA A 684 -0.88 113.46 -3.59
N PRO A 685 -0.21 112.46 -4.23
CA PRO A 685 -0.51 111.04 -3.97
C PRO A 685 -0.34 110.61 -2.51
N ASN A 686 0.59 111.20 -1.74
CA ASN A 686 0.77 110.84 -0.33
C ASN A 686 -0.40 111.35 0.54
N LEU A 687 -0.97 112.51 0.19
CA LEU A 687 -2.21 112.99 0.81
C LEU A 687 -3.40 112.07 0.48
N TYR A 688 -3.52 111.64 -0.78
CA TYR A 688 -4.55 110.69 -1.20
C TYR A 688 -4.41 109.32 -0.51
N LEU A 689 -3.18 108.83 -0.27
CA LEU A 689 -2.95 107.59 0.47
C LEU A 689 -3.48 107.67 1.91
N VAL A 690 -3.18 108.77 2.61
CA VAL A 690 -3.65 109.00 3.99
C VAL A 690 -5.18 109.15 4.05
N ILE A 691 -5.77 109.87 3.10
CA ILE A 691 -7.24 109.98 2.98
C ILE A 691 -7.87 108.61 2.69
N ALA A 692 -7.30 107.81 1.78
CA ALA A 692 -7.80 106.48 1.47
C ALA A 692 -7.74 105.54 2.68
N LEU A 693 -6.63 105.52 3.43
CA LEU A 693 -6.49 104.75 4.67
C LEU A 693 -7.50 105.18 5.74
N ALA A 694 -7.74 106.48 5.89
CA ALA A 694 -8.77 107.00 6.80
C ALA A 694 -10.18 106.56 6.38
N CYS A 695 -10.52 106.64 5.09
CA CYS A 695 -11.81 106.19 4.55
C CYS A 695 -12.02 104.68 4.72
N ILE A 696 -10.99 103.85 4.44
CA ILE A 696 -11.05 102.40 4.64
C ILE A 696 -11.23 102.05 6.12
N SER A 697 -10.51 102.72 7.02
CA SER A 697 -10.66 102.54 8.47
C SER A 697 -12.07 102.91 8.95
N PHE A 698 -12.65 103.99 8.42
CA PHE A 698 -14.01 104.43 8.77
C PHE A 698 -15.08 103.47 8.24
N LEU A 699 -14.91 102.94 7.02
CA LEU A 699 -15.78 101.90 6.46
C LEU A 699 -15.70 100.60 7.27
N PHE A 700 -14.50 100.16 7.64
CA PHE A 700 -14.31 98.97 8.49
C PHE A 700 -15.00 99.14 9.85
N LEU A 701 -14.82 100.30 10.51
CA LEU A 701 -15.49 100.62 11.77
C LEU A 701 -17.03 100.62 11.62
N GLY A 702 -17.55 101.20 10.52
CA GLY A 702 -18.97 101.19 10.20
C GLY A 702 -19.55 99.79 10.01
N CYS A 703 -18.84 98.91 9.27
CA CYS A 703 -19.21 97.51 9.12
C CYS A 703 -19.19 96.76 10.46
N LEU A 704 -18.18 97.00 11.30
CA LEU A 704 -18.02 96.34 12.59
C LEU A 704 -19.13 96.75 13.57
N VAL A 705 -19.50 98.04 13.60
CA VAL A 705 -20.68 98.53 14.34
C VAL A 705 -21.98 97.93 13.79
N PHE A 706 -22.15 97.85 12.46
CA PHE A 706 -23.33 97.22 11.86
C PHE A 706 -23.49 95.75 12.26
N PHE A 707 -22.41 94.95 12.23
CA PHE A 707 -22.44 93.55 12.68
C PHE A 707 -22.77 93.41 14.18
N ILE A 708 -22.26 94.31 15.03
CA ILE A 708 -22.63 94.36 16.45
C ILE A 708 -24.13 94.67 16.61
N CYS A 709 -24.65 95.69 15.92
CA CYS A 709 -26.09 96.01 15.96
C CYS A 709 -26.97 94.84 15.49
N VAL A 710 -26.59 94.13 14.44
CA VAL A 710 -27.31 92.93 13.95
C VAL A 710 -27.31 91.82 15.00
N LYS A 711 -26.16 91.48 15.60
CA LYS A 711 -26.11 90.45 16.65
C LYS A 711 -26.85 90.85 17.94
N CYS A 712 -26.77 92.10 18.36
CA CYS A 712 -27.47 92.59 19.55
C CYS A 712 -29.00 92.61 19.38
N ASN A 713 -29.51 92.90 18.17
CA ASN A 713 -30.95 92.84 17.90
C ASN A 713 -31.49 91.40 17.79
N GLN A 714 -30.69 90.44 17.29
CA GLN A 714 -31.11 89.03 17.23
C GLN A 714 -31.20 88.35 18.61
N TYR A 715 -30.46 88.83 19.63
CA TYR A 715 -30.46 88.25 20.98
C TYR A 715 -31.60 88.71 21.91
N ARG A 716 -32.59 89.47 21.41
CA ARG A 716 -33.63 90.10 22.25
C ARG A 716 -35.09 89.73 21.94
N ALA A 717 -35.35 88.66 21.18
CA ALA A 717 -36.71 88.26 20.82
C ALA A 717 -36.97 86.74 20.89
N ARG A 718 -37.58 86.29 22.01
CA ARG A 718 -38.18 84.95 22.28
C ARG A 718 -37.21 83.74 22.28
N GLY A 719 -37.30 82.77 23.19
CA GLY A 719 -38.10 82.65 24.41
C GLY A 719 -39.37 81.78 24.33
N SER A 720 -39.33 80.63 25.02
CA SER A 720 -40.46 79.83 25.53
C SER A 720 -41.27 78.90 24.60
N HIS A 721 -41.10 77.59 24.82
CA HIS A 721 -42.09 76.48 24.83
C HIS A 721 -43.14 76.25 23.71
N SER A 722 -42.95 75.11 23.02
CA SER A 722 -43.86 73.93 22.98
C SER A 722 -45.12 73.87 22.07
N CYS A 723 -45.43 72.62 21.71
CA CYS A 723 -46.70 72.03 21.21
C CYS A 723 -47.06 72.08 19.70
N CYS A 724 -47.43 70.89 19.22
CA CYS A 724 -48.20 70.55 18.00
C CYS A 724 -49.70 71.01 18.12
N PRO A 725 -50.57 71.01 17.06
CA PRO A 725 -50.64 69.97 16.01
C PRO A 725 -51.19 70.30 14.58
N ALA A 726 -50.95 69.33 13.68
CA ALA A 726 -51.83 68.76 12.63
C ALA A 726 -52.56 69.60 11.52
N ARG A 727 -52.22 69.22 10.27
CA ARG A 727 -53.10 68.88 9.11
C ARG A 727 -53.78 69.94 8.21
N CYS A 728 -53.55 69.75 6.89
CA CYS A 728 -54.49 69.86 5.74
C CYS A 728 -54.94 71.27 5.25
N CYS A 729 -55.26 71.52 3.96
CA CYS A 729 -54.96 70.85 2.66
C CYS A 729 -55.35 71.76 1.46
N SER A 730 -55.24 71.23 0.22
CA SER A 730 -55.50 71.86 -1.12
C SER A 730 -54.48 72.93 -1.58
N ALA A 731 -53.85 72.92 -2.77
CA ALA A 731 -54.20 72.54 -4.16
C ALA A 731 -54.77 73.73 -4.97
N GLU A 732 -54.51 73.92 -6.28
CA GLU A 732 -53.93 73.06 -7.34
C GLU A 732 -52.72 73.77 -8.04
N SER A 733 -51.83 73.16 -8.83
CA SER A 733 -52.09 72.35 -10.05
C SER A 733 -50.81 71.67 -10.60
N TYR A 734 -50.96 70.70 -11.52
CA TYR A 734 -49.91 70.02 -12.33
C TYR A 734 -48.63 69.56 -11.58
N GLN A 735 -48.66 68.50 -10.76
CA GLN A 735 -48.77 67.08 -11.13
C GLN A 735 -47.71 66.52 -12.11
N CYS A 736 -46.62 66.00 -11.55
CA CYS A 736 -46.36 64.55 -11.62
C CYS A 736 -45.76 64.07 -10.29
N ARG A 737 -45.93 62.78 -9.94
CA ARG A 737 -45.71 62.28 -8.57
C ARG A 737 -44.28 61.77 -8.32
N LYS A 738 -43.72 62.10 -7.15
CA LYS A 738 -42.74 61.24 -6.49
C LYS A 738 -43.38 59.88 -6.15
N LYS A 739 -42.87 58.81 -6.73
CA LYS A 739 -42.69 57.51 -6.06
C LYS A 739 -41.17 57.25 -5.98
N ILE A 740 -40.77 56.39 -5.06
CA ILE A 740 -39.44 55.78 -5.05
C ILE A 740 -39.57 54.36 -5.61
N PRO A 741 -38.98 54.04 -6.78
CA PRO A 741 -38.43 52.73 -7.10
C PRO A 741 -37.00 52.65 -6.50
N GLN A 742 -36.52 51.57 -5.89
CA GLN A 742 -36.36 50.19 -6.41
C GLN A 742 -35.46 50.08 -7.65
N ASN A 743 -34.14 49.94 -7.40
CA ASN A 743 -33.13 49.24 -8.21
C ASN A 743 -32.84 49.75 -9.64
N PRO A 744 -31.77 49.27 -10.34
CA PRO A 744 -30.76 48.26 -9.94
C PRO A 744 -29.29 48.74 -10.00
N GLY A 745 -28.37 47.89 -9.51
CA GLY A 745 -26.91 48.01 -9.71
C GLY A 745 -26.13 48.19 -8.40
N LEU A 746 -25.23 47.29 -7.97
CA LEU A 746 -24.78 46.02 -8.55
C LEU A 746 -25.26 44.82 -7.70
N THR A 747 -25.38 43.65 -8.33
CA THR A 747 -25.86 42.40 -7.71
C THR A 747 -24.93 41.85 -6.63
N SER A 748 -25.51 41.33 -5.55
CA SER A 748 -24.86 40.33 -4.72
C SER A 748 -24.47 39.10 -5.54
N ALA A 749 -23.19 38.73 -5.55
CA ALA A 749 -22.79 37.41 -6.02
C ALA A 749 -23.16 36.37 -4.95
N THR A 750 -24.31 35.73 -5.11
CA THR A 750 -24.68 34.54 -4.33
C THR A 750 -23.78 33.38 -4.74
N ILE A 751 -22.97 32.87 -3.81
CA ILE A 751 -22.31 31.59 -3.98
C ILE A 751 -23.25 30.53 -3.40
N ASP A 752 -23.88 29.75 -4.28
CA ASP A 752 -24.61 28.56 -3.87
C ASP A 752 -23.62 27.48 -3.40
N VAL A 753 -23.69 27.12 -2.12
CA VAL A 753 -23.00 25.94 -1.56
C VAL A 753 -24.04 24.87 -1.28
N THR A 754 -24.35 24.06 -2.31
CA THR A 754 -25.29 22.95 -2.20
C THR A 754 -24.67 21.76 -1.46
N ALA A 755 -24.72 21.77 -0.13
CA ALA A 755 -24.38 20.62 0.72
C ALA A 755 -25.65 19.89 1.16
N VAL A 756 -25.82 18.62 0.76
CA VAL A 756 -26.97 17.80 1.16
C VAL A 756 -26.64 17.06 2.47
N GLY A 757 -27.05 17.65 3.60
CA GLY A 757 -26.92 17.03 4.92
C GLY A 757 -27.98 17.55 5.89
N ARG A 758 -28.74 16.66 6.53
CA ARG A 758 -29.79 17.02 7.50
C ARG A 758 -29.19 17.20 8.90
N LEU A 759 -29.11 18.43 9.38
CA LEU A 759 -29.13 18.75 10.81
C LEU A 759 -30.11 19.90 11.08
N SER A 760 -30.70 19.91 12.27
CA SER A 760 -31.90 20.68 12.58
C SER A 760 -31.70 21.65 13.76
N GLN A 761 -31.55 22.93 13.47
CA GLN A 761 -32.10 24.09 14.21
C GLN A 761 -31.60 25.40 13.60
N THR A 762 -32.44 26.43 13.58
CA THR A 762 -32.09 27.78 13.10
C THR A 762 -31.77 28.71 14.27
N TYR A 763 -30.57 29.29 14.25
CA TYR A 763 -30.21 30.43 15.11
C TYR A 763 -30.20 31.73 14.29
N LEU A 764 -30.57 32.84 14.93
CA LEU A 764 -30.74 34.13 14.28
C LEU A 764 -29.77 35.15 14.89
N TYR A 765 -28.90 35.71 14.05
CA TYR A 765 -27.91 36.70 14.44
C TYR A 765 -28.25 38.07 13.84
N GLN A 766 -28.12 39.12 14.65
CA GLN A 766 -28.27 40.51 14.22
C GLN A 766 -26.95 41.24 14.51
N ALA A 767 -26.38 41.84 13.47
CA ALA A 767 -25.16 42.64 13.58
C ALA A 767 -25.45 44.11 13.27
N SER A 768 -24.78 45.02 14.00
CA SER A 768 -24.80 46.45 13.75
C SER A 768 -23.39 47.02 13.92
N LEU A 769 -23.01 47.96 13.06
CA LEU A 769 -21.72 48.64 13.07
C LEU A 769 -21.86 50.01 13.73
N GLY A 770 -20.97 50.32 14.67
CA GLY A 770 -20.80 51.63 15.27
C GLY A 770 -19.36 52.10 15.13
N PHE A 771 -19.15 53.36 14.76
CA PHE A 771 -17.81 53.96 14.70
C PHE A 771 -17.38 54.41 16.10
N GLY A 772 -16.22 53.93 16.55
CA GLY A 772 -15.59 54.29 17.82
C GLY A 772 -14.09 53.96 17.76
N SER A 773 -13.27 54.78 18.41
CA SER A 773 -11.80 54.66 18.34
C SER A 773 -11.22 53.86 19.51
N SER A 774 -10.06 53.24 19.28
CA SER A 774 -9.21 52.51 20.24
C SER A 774 -9.71 51.17 20.81
N ASN A 775 -8.75 50.26 21.03
CA ASN A 775 -8.85 48.98 21.74
C ASN A 775 -9.72 47.88 21.08
N ASN A 776 -9.09 47.09 20.20
CA ASN A 776 -9.61 45.80 19.75
C ASN A 776 -9.57 44.77 20.89
N ASN A 777 -10.63 44.67 21.70
CA ASN A 777 -10.85 43.57 22.64
C ASN A 777 -12.28 43.05 22.47
N LEU A 778 -12.41 41.82 21.98
CA LEU A 778 -13.70 41.21 21.63
C LEU A 778 -14.28 40.46 22.84
N LEU A 779 -15.09 41.16 23.64
CA LEU A 779 -15.73 40.63 24.85
C LEU A 779 -16.86 39.65 24.54
N LEU A 780 -16.51 38.37 24.41
CA LEU A 780 -17.49 37.27 24.52
C LEU A 780 -17.92 37.12 25.98
N ARG A 781 -19.23 37.14 26.24
CA ARG A 781 -19.81 37.00 27.59
C ARG A 781 -20.70 35.78 27.68
N GLY A 782 -20.11 34.66 28.11
CA GLY A 782 -20.78 33.40 28.41
C GLY A 782 -19.81 32.44 29.10
N GLU A 783 -20.32 31.56 29.96
CA GLU A 783 -19.56 30.50 30.61
C GLU A 783 -19.56 29.26 29.71
N TYR A 784 -18.40 28.65 29.47
CA TYR A 784 -18.24 27.50 28.57
C TYR A 784 -17.24 26.48 29.15
N SER A 785 -17.42 25.21 28.81
CA SER A 785 -16.52 24.15 29.28
C SER A 785 -15.30 23.99 28.38
N THR A 786 -14.24 23.38 28.90
CA THR A 786 -13.01 23.09 28.14
C THR A 786 -13.18 21.96 27.11
N ALA A 787 -14.33 21.28 27.06
CA ALA A 787 -14.64 20.28 26.04
C ALA A 787 -15.11 20.93 24.73
N ASP A 788 -15.94 21.98 24.81
CA ASP A 788 -16.64 22.56 23.67
C ASP A 788 -15.69 23.22 22.65
N LEU A 789 -14.56 23.76 23.12
CA LEU A 789 -13.56 24.42 22.28
C LEU A 789 -12.65 23.44 21.49
N ARG A 790 -12.60 22.15 21.83
CA ARG A 790 -11.72 21.18 21.12
C ARG A 790 -12.26 20.76 19.75
N ASN A 791 -13.57 20.79 19.54
CA ASN A 791 -14.19 20.35 18.29
C ASN A 791 -14.20 21.41 17.17
N LEU A 792 -13.67 22.62 17.42
CA LEU A 792 -13.65 23.70 16.44
C LEU A 792 -12.37 23.77 15.58
N VAL A 793 -11.35 22.97 15.90
CA VAL A 793 -9.99 23.09 15.31
C VAL A 793 -9.70 22.01 14.24
N SER A 794 -10.54 20.98 14.13
CA SER A 794 -10.41 19.90 13.15
C SER A 794 -11.53 19.95 12.10
N GLY A 795 -11.45 20.88 11.14
CA GLY A 795 -12.48 20.98 10.08
C GLY A 795 -12.28 22.01 8.98
N VAL A 796 -11.43 23.03 9.15
CA VAL A 796 -11.14 24.04 8.12
C VAL A 796 -9.64 24.33 8.09
N GLY A 797 -8.99 24.19 6.93
CA GLY A 797 -7.58 24.49 6.77
C GLY A 797 -7.31 25.99 6.67
N LEU A 798 -6.78 26.60 7.73
CA LEU A 798 -6.32 27.99 7.78
C LEU A 798 -5.01 28.07 8.58
N ASN A 799 -3.93 28.54 7.94
CA ASN A 799 -2.63 28.75 8.58
C ASN A 799 -2.54 30.17 9.16
N LEU A 800 -2.47 30.29 10.49
CA LEU A 800 -1.97 31.49 11.19
C LEU A 800 -1.20 31.06 12.47
N PRO A 801 -0.15 31.79 12.88
CA PRO A 801 0.73 31.39 13.98
C PRO A 801 0.11 31.64 15.38
N ILE A 802 0.53 30.83 16.36
CA ILE A 802 0.04 30.89 17.75
C ILE A 802 1.03 31.67 18.62
N SER A 803 0.78 32.96 18.85
CA SER A 803 1.64 33.78 19.73
C SER A 803 0.94 35.01 20.35
N CYS A 804 -0.26 34.84 20.96
CA CYS A 804 -0.87 35.94 21.73
C CYS A 804 -1.94 35.50 22.77
N VAL A 805 -1.57 34.72 23.79
CA VAL A 805 -2.43 34.47 24.98
C VAL A 805 -1.62 34.57 26.27
N GLN A 806 -1.81 35.66 27.04
CA GLN A 806 -1.37 35.77 28.44
C GLN A 806 -2.55 35.66 29.38
N ILE A 807 -2.53 34.69 30.30
CA ILE A 807 -3.51 34.58 31.39
C ILE A 807 -2.90 35.16 32.67
N ARG A 808 -3.27 36.41 33.02
CA ARG A 808 -2.97 36.99 34.33
C ARG A 808 -4.00 36.53 35.36
N ASN A 809 -3.57 35.71 36.32
CA ASN A 809 -4.36 35.38 37.50
C ASN A 809 -4.05 36.38 38.64
N ARG A 810 -5.05 36.85 39.38
CA ARG A 810 -4.90 37.86 40.44
C ARG A 810 -5.57 37.39 41.73
N LYS A 811 -4.78 37.30 42.81
CA LYS A 811 -5.18 36.81 44.13
C LYS A 811 -6.39 37.55 44.74
N GLY A 812 -7.16 36.80 45.53
CA GLY A 812 -7.77 37.24 46.79
C GLY A 812 -7.55 36.14 47.84
N ASP A 813 -7.28 36.50 49.09
CA ASP A 813 -6.86 35.56 50.15
C ASP A 813 -8.00 35.24 51.13
N HIS A 814 -8.08 34.00 51.67
CA HIS A 814 -7.98 33.68 53.11
C HIS A 814 -8.50 32.27 53.53
N ALA A 815 -7.83 31.74 54.57
CA ALA A 815 -8.29 30.81 55.63
C ALA A 815 -8.30 29.27 55.40
N ASN A 816 -8.15 28.57 56.54
CA ASN A 816 -8.10 27.11 56.78
C ASN A 816 -9.53 26.48 56.70
N ASP A 817 -9.76 25.15 56.64
CA ASP A 817 -9.47 24.16 57.69
C ASP A 817 -9.46 22.68 57.23
N ASN A 818 -9.00 21.78 58.13
CA ASN A 818 -8.90 20.33 57.93
C ASN A 818 -10.21 19.58 58.25
N ALA A 819 -10.65 18.68 57.34
CA ALA A 819 -11.51 17.54 57.69
C ALA A 819 -11.50 16.38 56.66
N MET A 820 -11.31 15.15 57.15
CA MET A 820 -11.84 13.90 56.55
C MET A 820 -13.16 13.56 57.29
N PRO A 821 -14.10 12.69 56.81
CA PRO A 821 -13.81 11.37 56.19
C PRO A 821 -14.79 10.79 55.12
N LYS A 822 -14.33 9.70 54.46
CA LYS A 822 -15.05 8.48 53.97
C LYS A 822 -16.46 8.55 53.31
N GLN A 823 -16.51 8.15 52.04
CA GLN A 823 -17.22 6.97 51.44
C GLN A 823 -18.61 6.52 51.95
N PRO A 824 -19.53 6.14 51.04
CA PRO A 824 -19.54 4.73 50.58
C PRO A 824 -19.80 4.47 49.07
N ASN A 825 -19.51 3.23 48.64
CA ASN A 825 -19.88 2.62 47.35
C ASN A 825 -21.37 2.17 47.36
N PRO A 826 -22.05 1.95 46.21
CA PRO A 826 -21.95 0.64 45.54
C PRO A 826 -22.07 0.62 43.99
N ASP A 827 -21.37 -0.34 43.37
CA ASP A 827 -21.73 -1.35 42.34
C ASP A 827 -22.96 -1.13 41.39
N TRP A 828 -23.05 -1.71 40.18
CA TRP A 828 -22.53 -3.01 39.71
C TRP A 828 -22.34 -3.11 38.16
N ARG A 829 -21.18 -3.67 37.73
CA ARG A 829 -20.95 -4.84 36.82
C ARG A 829 -21.74 -4.99 35.48
N TYR A 830 -21.27 -5.66 34.41
CA TYR A 830 -20.09 -6.53 34.17
C TYR A 830 -19.77 -6.66 32.65
N SER A 831 -18.48 -6.67 32.26
CA SER A 831 -17.87 -7.57 31.24
C SER A 831 -16.39 -7.17 31.05
N ALA A 832 -15.34 -8.01 31.07
CA ALA A 832 -15.10 -9.45 30.86
C ALA A 832 -14.49 -9.81 29.49
N SER A 833 -13.17 -9.65 29.36
CA SER A 833 -12.30 -10.46 28.48
C SER A 833 -10.91 -10.58 29.12
N LEU A 834 -10.22 -11.71 28.93
CA LEU A 834 -8.98 -12.03 29.65
C LEU A 834 -7.72 -11.61 28.89
N ARG A 835 -6.66 -11.30 29.65
CA ARG A 835 -5.27 -11.26 29.18
C ARG A 835 -4.40 -11.94 30.23
N ALA A 836 -3.38 -12.68 29.82
CA ALA A 836 -2.47 -13.40 30.70
C ALA A 836 -1.02 -13.17 30.29
N GLY A 837 -0.09 -13.37 31.24
CA GLY A 837 1.35 -13.38 30.98
C GLY A 837 2.02 -12.00 31.04
N MET A 838 2.62 -11.67 32.18
CA MET A 838 3.72 -10.72 32.26
C MET A 838 4.72 -11.27 33.28
N HIS A 839 5.94 -11.58 32.83
CA HIS A 839 7.00 -12.11 33.69
C HIS A 839 7.65 -11.00 34.51
N SER A 840 8.03 -11.33 35.74
CA SER A 840 9.01 -10.57 36.52
C SER A 840 10.23 -11.46 36.83
N SER A 841 11.41 -10.83 36.80
CA SER A 841 12.72 -11.45 36.94
C SER A 841 13.19 -11.53 38.39
N VAL A 842 13.97 -12.57 38.73
CA VAL A 842 14.95 -12.54 39.83
C VAL A 842 16.24 -13.25 39.38
N HIS A 843 17.38 -12.77 39.85
CA HIS A 843 18.72 -13.39 39.74
C HIS A 843 18.85 -14.67 40.62
N LEU A 844 19.98 -15.38 40.79
CA LEU A 844 21.41 -15.18 40.47
C LEU A 844 22.14 -16.56 40.50
N GLU A 845 23.34 -16.68 39.89
CA GLU A 845 24.49 -17.55 40.30
C GLU A 845 24.31 -19.08 40.54
N GLU A 846 25.32 -19.96 40.47
CA GLU A 846 26.64 -19.96 39.83
C GLU A 846 27.09 -21.43 39.57
N ALA A 847 28.12 -21.63 38.73
CA ALA A 847 29.06 -22.78 38.69
C ALA A 847 28.55 -24.24 38.56
N GLY A 848 29.24 -25.06 37.74
CA GLY A 848 29.00 -26.52 37.71
C GLY A 848 29.47 -27.27 36.46
N ILE A 849 30.79 -27.43 36.27
CA ILE A 849 31.35 -28.32 35.21
C ILE A 849 31.40 -29.76 35.74
N LEU A 850 30.94 -30.76 34.95
CA LEU A 850 31.62 -32.05 34.80
C LEU A 850 31.08 -32.93 33.65
N ARG A 851 31.80 -34.00 33.32
CA ARG A 851 31.56 -34.97 32.23
C ARG A 851 31.27 -36.39 32.76
N ALA A 852 30.68 -37.21 31.89
CA ALA A 852 30.52 -38.68 31.99
C ALA A 852 29.57 -39.16 33.10
N GLY A 853 29.01 -40.38 33.05
CA GLY A 853 29.14 -41.45 32.05
C GLY A 853 28.04 -42.52 32.21
N PRO A 854 27.90 -43.48 31.27
CA PRO A 854 26.76 -44.42 31.25
C PRO A 854 26.95 -45.63 32.18
N GLY A 855 25.85 -46.23 32.67
CA GLY A 855 25.95 -47.47 33.45
C GLY A 855 24.65 -48.12 33.94
N GLY A 856 24.10 -49.04 33.15
CA GLY A 856 23.46 -50.27 33.66
C GLY A 856 21.98 -50.23 34.10
N PRO A 857 21.37 -51.41 34.38
CA PRO A 857 19.91 -51.59 34.38
C PRO A 857 19.32 -52.27 35.64
N ASP A 858 18.04 -52.65 35.51
CA ASP A 858 17.30 -53.76 36.15
C ASP A 858 16.34 -53.54 37.34
N GLN A 859 15.28 -54.38 37.28
CA GLN A 859 14.37 -54.89 38.32
C GLN A 859 13.28 -53.99 38.96
N GLN A 860 12.10 -54.05 38.35
CA GLN A 860 10.87 -54.71 38.85
C GLN A 860 10.34 -54.43 40.29
N TRP A 861 9.08 -53.95 40.34
CA TRP A 861 7.94 -54.31 41.22
C TRP A 861 8.17 -55.06 42.57
N PRO A 862 7.48 -54.67 43.68
CA PRO A 862 6.02 -54.96 43.77
C PRO A 862 5.10 -53.98 44.56
N THR A 863 3.91 -53.76 43.98
CA THR A 863 2.54 -54.03 44.46
C THR A 863 2.14 -53.95 45.97
N VAL A 864 0.86 -53.53 46.20
CA VAL A 864 -0.11 -53.89 47.29
C VAL A 864 -0.52 -52.77 48.30
N SER A 865 -1.78 -52.29 48.15
CA SER A 865 -2.78 -51.91 49.20
C SER A 865 -2.48 -50.86 50.29
N SER A 866 -3.45 -50.25 51.01
CA SER A 866 -4.92 -50.04 50.82
C SER A 866 -5.47 -49.12 51.94
N ALA A 867 -6.47 -48.29 51.67
CA ALA A 867 -7.43 -47.81 52.70
C ALA A 867 -8.72 -47.23 52.08
N THR A 868 -9.87 -47.75 52.49
CA THR A 868 -11.16 -47.03 52.55
C THR A 868 -11.50 -46.77 54.02
N PRO A 869 -12.50 -45.92 54.33
CA PRO A 869 -13.80 -46.52 54.65
C PRO A 869 -15.04 -45.73 54.13
N GLU A 870 -16.12 -46.48 53.94
CA GLU A 870 -17.52 -46.04 53.84
C GLU A 870 -18.16 -45.99 55.26
N PRO A 871 -19.44 -45.60 55.54
CA PRO A 871 -20.65 -45.88 54.74
C PRO A 871 -21.78 -44.81 54.69
N GLU A 872 -22.76 -44.97 53.80
CA GLU A 872 -24.17 -45.37 54.11
C GLU A 872 -25.02 -45.45 52.82
N ALA A 873 -26.21 -46.08 52.88
CA ALA A 873 -26.84 -46.76 51.73
C ALA A 873 -28.07 -46.07 51.12
N GLY A 874 -28.37 -46.37 49.84
CA GLY A 874 -29.55 -45.89 49.10
C GLY A 874 -29.76 -46.60 47.75
N GLU A 875 -30.56 -47.67 47.75
CA GLU A 875 -30.87 -48.65 46.68
C GLU A 875 -31.14 -48.21 45.21
N VAL A 876 -31.22 -49.25 44.35
CA VAL A 876 -31.86 -49.35 43.01
C VAL A 876 -30.96 -49.12 41.78
N SER A 877 -31.17 -49.97 40.76
CA SER A 877 -30.61 -49.96 39.40
C SER A 877 -31.40 -50.97 38.53
N PRO A 878 -31.28 -50.98 37.19
CA PRO A 878 -31.19 -49.92 36.17
C PRO A 878 -32.45 -50.05 35.22
N PRO A 879 -32.48 -49.78 33.89
CA PRO A 879 -31.54 -49.15 32.95
C PRO A 879 -32.22 -48.12 32.00
N VAL A 880 -31.69 -48.03 30.76
CA VAL A 880 -32.09 -47.18 29.61
C VAL A 880 -31.57 -45.74 29.68
N GLY A 881 -30.96 -45.28 28.58
CA GLY A 881 -30.30 -43.98 28.51
C GLY A 881 -30.63 -43.17 27.25
N ALA A 882 -30.45 -41.87 27.39
CA ALA A 882 -30.18 -40.88 26.34
C ALA A 882 -29.09 -39.97 26.94
N GLY A 883 -28.00 -39.65 26.25
CA GLY A 883 -27.96 -38.84 25.03
C GLY A 883 -27.42 -37.45 25.41
N VAL A 884 -27.04 -36.53 24.52
CA VAL A 884 -26.86 -36.52 23.05
C VAL A 884 -25.75 -35.49 22.79
N ASN A 885 -25.00 -35.58 21.68
CA ASN A 885 -24.46 -34.38 21.00
C ASN A 885 -23.95 -34.69 19.58
N SER A 886 -24.88 -34.85 18.63
CA SER A 886 -24.58 -34.95 17.20
C SER A 886 -25.75 -34.44 16.35
N ASN A 887 -25.74 -33.13 16.04
CA ASN A 887 -26.72 -32.54 15.12
C ASN A 887 -26.17 -32.52 13.69
N SER A 888 -26.53 -33.53 12.90
CA SER A 888 -26.52 -33.44 11.43
C SER A 888 -27.96 -33.41 10.93
N TRP A 889 -28.26 -32.58 9.94
CA TRP A 889 -29.59 -32.47 9.36
C TRP A 889 -29.55 -32.89 7.89
N THR A 890 -30.35 -33.89 7.54
CA THR A 890 -30.61 -34.29 6.15
C THR A 890 -32.11 -34.34 5.92
N PHE A 891 -32.58 -33.81 4.79
CA PHE A 891 -33.98 -33.89 4.39
C PHE A 891 -34.15 -34.96 3.30
N LYS A 892 -35.11 -35.86 3.48
CA LYS A 892 -35.66 -36.74 2.42
C LYS A 892 -37.05 -36.25 2.03
N TYR A 893 -37.40 -36.41 0.76
CA TYR A 893 -38.75 -36.21 0.25
C TYR A 893 -39.14 -37.33 -0.73
N GLY A 894 -40.44 -37.59 -0.83
CA GLY A 894 -41.08 -38.44 -1.82
C GLY A 894 -42.30 -39.19 -1.26
N PRO A 895 -43.09 -39.88 -2.10
CA PRO A 895 -43.12 -39.85 -3.56
C PRO A 895 -44.44 -39.25 -4.12
N GLY A 896 -44.41 -38.70 -5.34
CA GLY A 896 -45.62 -38.23 -6.05
C GLY A 896 -45.31 -37.87 -7.50
N ASN A 897 -46.13 -38.33 -8.45
CA ASN A 897 -45.82 -38.38 -9.88
C ASN A 897 -47.12 -38.24 -10.72
N PRO A 898 -47.10 -37.91 -12.02
CA PRO A 898 -46.36 -36.83 -12.68
C PRO A 898 -47.26 -35.97 -13.61
N LYS A 899 -47.00 -34.66 -13.75
CA LYS A 899 -47.35 -33.87 -14.97
C LYS A 899 -46.32 -32.77 -15.26
N GLN A 900 -46.07 -32.55 -16.54
CA GLN A 900 -45.26 -31.48 -17.15
C GLN A 900 -46.06 -30.89 -18.34
N PRO A 901 -45.66 -29.74 -18.93
CA PRO A 901 -44.84 -28.65 -18.40
C PRO A 901 -45.50 -27.26 -18.60
N GLY A 902 -44.87 -26.19 -18.08
CA GLY A 902 -45.20 -24.80 -18.40
C GLY A 902 -44.12 -23.84 -17.88
N PRO A 903 -43.54 -22.93 -18.69
CA PRO A 903 -42.49 -22.02 -18.23
C PRO A 903 -43.04 -20.66 -17.78
N GLY A 904 -42.75 -20.27 -16.55
CA GLY A 904 -43.05 -18.93 -16.03
C GLY A 904 -42.86 -18.80 -14.52
N GLU A 905 -42.35 -17.64 -14.10
CA GLU A 905 -42.40 -17.07 -12.75
C GLU A 905 -41.76 -17.87 -11.58
N LEU A 906 -40.59 -17.39 -11.13
CA LEU A 906 -40.06 -17.58 -9.78
C LEU A 906 -40.16 -16.25 -9.00
N PRO A 907 -40.32 -16.26 -7.67
CA PRO A 907 -40.67 -15.06 -6.90
C PRO A 907 -39.49 -14.10 -6.69
N ASP A 908 -39.76 -12.80 -6.83
CA ASP A 908 -38.80 -11.73 -6.55
C ASP A 908 -38.51 -11.54 -5.05
N LYS A 909 -37.20 -11.48 -4.73
CA LYS A 909 -36.53 -11.09 -3.47
C LYS A 909 -36.24 -12.22 -2.47
N PHE A 910 -34.96 -12.28 -2.07
CA PHE A 910 -34.49 -12.91 -0.83
C PHE A 910 -34.26 -11.84 0.25
N ILE A 911 -34.38 -12.24 1.52
CA ILE A 911 -34.03 -11.42 2.69
C ILE A 911 -32.91 -12.12 3.44
N ILE A 912 -31.81 -11.41 3.73
CA ILE A 912 -30.72 -11.89 4.60
C ILE A 912 -30.90 -11.24 5.97
N PRO A 913 -31.12 -12.01 7.06
CA PRO A 913 -31.19 -11.44 8.41
C PRO A 913 -29.87 -10.76 8.81
N GLY A 914 -29.94 -9.53 9.30
CA GLY A 914 -28.80 -8.84 9.94
C GLY A 914 -28.02 -7.83 9.08
N SER A 915 -28.47 -7.48 7.87
CA SER A 915 -27.82 -6.44 7.04
C SER A 915 -28.83 -5.40 6.51
N PRO A 916 -28.47 -4.10 6.45
CA PRO A 916 -29.31 -3.06 5.86
C PRO A 916 -29.17 -2.95 4.33
N ALA A 917 -28.33 -3.77 3.68
CA ALA A 917 -28.07 -3.66 2.25
C ALA A 917 -29.13 -4.39 1.39
N ILE A 918 -29.75 -3.66 0.46
CA ILE A 918 -30.66 -4.22 -0.56
C ILE A 918 -29.87 -4.37 -1.87
N ILE A 919 -29.67 -5.60 -2.33
CA ILE A 919 -29.08 -5.88 -3.64
C ILE A 919 -30.22 -6.04 -4.66
N SER A 920 -30.22 -5.20 -5.70
CA SER A 920 -31.13 -5.31 -6.84
C SER A 920 -30.35 -5.79 -8.06
N ILE A 921 -30.73 -6.94 -8.61
CA ILE A 921 -30.22 -7.44 -9.88
C ILE A 921 -31.17 -6.98 -10.98
N ARG A 922 -30.69 -6.15 -11.91
CA ARG A 922 -31.40 -5.90 -13.17
C ARG A 922 -31.07 -7.03 -14.14
N GLN A 923 -32.11 -7.64 -14.72
CA GLN A 923 -32.00 -8.33 -16.00
C GLN A 923 -32.43 -7.35 -17.10
N GLU A 924 -31.66 -7.26 -18.18
CA GLU A 924 -32.05 -6.53 -19.40
C GLU A 924 -32.45 -7.55 -20.49
N PRO A 925 -33.47 -7.24 -21.32
CA PRO A 925 -33.98 -8.17 -22.32
C PRO A 925 -33.10 -8.21 -23.59
N PRO A 926 -33.13 -9.31 -24.36
CA PRO A 926 -32.36 -9.43 -25.60
C PRO A 926 -32.95 -8.61 -26.76
N ASN A 927 -32.07 -8.28 -27.73
CA ASN A 927 -32.35 -7.66 -29.03
C ASN A 927 -32.90 -6.21 -29.06
N SER A 928 -31.98 -5.25 -29.08
CA SER A 928 -32.05 -4.13 -30.05
C SER A 928 -30.63 -3.67 -30.43
N GLN A 929 -30.49 -2.81 -31.45
CA GLN A 929 -29.24 -2.57 -32.19
C GLN A 929 -28.92 -1.06 -32.30
N ILE A 930 -27.62 -0.71 -32.28
CA ILE A 930 -27.05 0.56 -32.84
C ILE A 930 -27.44 1.83 -32.01
N ASP A 931 -26.66 2.90 -31.85
CA ASP A 931 -25.32 3.34 -32.31
C ASP A 931 -24.58 4.12 -31.18
N LYS A 932 -23.26 4.36 -31.30
CA LYS A 932 -22.57 5.56 -30.76
C LYS A 932 -21.22 5.83 -31.46
N SER A 933 -21.13 7.00 -32.08
CA SER A 933 -19.90 7.70 -32.48
C SER A 933 -19.65 8.95 -31.60
N ASP A 934 -18.76 9.84 -32.03
CA ASP A 934 -18.53 11.23 -31.56
C ASP A 934 -17.83 11.40 -30.17
N PHE A 935 -16.62 11.99 -30.06
CA PHE A 935 -16.13 13.38 -30.29
C PHE A 935 -16.24 14.27 -29.01
N ILE A 936 -15.31 15.19 -28.65
CA ILE A 936 -13.98 15.57 -29.19
C ILE A 936 -13.03 16.18 -28.11
N THR A 937 -11.78 16.50 -28.50
CA THR A 937 -10.61 16.87 -27.66
C THR A 937 -10.35 18.37 -27.43
N PHE A 938 -9.51 18.69 -26.42
CA PHE A 938 -8.41 19.68 -26.50
C PHE A 938 -7.22 19.24 -25.62
N GLY A 939 -5.93 19.38 -25.99
CA GLY A 939 -5.36 19.67 -27.31
C GLY A 939 -3.83 19.95 -27.32
N LYS A 940 -3.16 19.62 -28.44
CA LYS A 940 -1.80 20.05 -28.91
C LYS A 940 -0.57 19.71 -28.03
N LYS A 941 0.65 19.52 -28.58
CA LYS A 941 1.24 20.15 -29.79
C LYS A 941 2.23 19.27 -30.58
N GLU A 942 2.30 19.53 -31.90
CA GLU A 942 3.29 19.16 -32.96
C GLU A 942 4.39 18.10 -32.68
N GLU A 943 4.48 16.99 -33.41
CA GLU A 943 4.89 16.79 -34.83
C GLU A 943 6.39 16.94 -35.15
N THR A 944 7.01 15.85 -35.64
CA THR A 944 7.42 15.77 -37.07
C THR A 944 7.76 14.34 -37.52
N LYS A 945 7.60 14.05 -38.82
CA LYS A 945 7.75 12.72 -39.43
C LYS A 945 9.02 12.60 -40.29
N LYS A 946 9.72 11.45 -40.27
CA LYS A 946 10.38 10.79 -41.43
C LYS A 946 10.87 9.38 -41.03
N LYS A 947 10.30 8.29 -41.56
CA LYS A 947 10.49 7.65 -42.90
C LYS A 947 11.75 6.75 -43.04
N LYS A 948 11.51 5.43 -43.00
CA LYS A 948 12.13 4.34 -43.80
C LYS A 948 13.63 4.40 -44.16
N LYS A 949 14.36 3.31 -43.82
CA LYS A 949 14.90 2.38 -44.84
C LYS A 949 15.34 1.00 -44.29
N LYS A 950 15.11 -0.05 -45.09
CA LYS A 950 15.81 -1.35 -45.00
C LYS A 950 17.18 -1.25 -45.68
N LYS A 951 18.21 -1.96 -45.19
CA LYS A 951 18.87 -3.06 -45.95
C LYS A 951 19.94 -3.82 -45.17
N LYS A 952 20.04 -5.12 -45.52
CA LYS A 952 21.14 -6.09 -45.44
C LYS A 952 22.52 -5.59 -44.95
N GLY A 953 23.14 -6.32 -44.02
CA GLY A 953 24.58 -6.26 -43.68
C GLY A 953 25.43 -7.25 -44.49
N ASN A 954 26.60 -7.68 -43.95
CA ASN A 954 27.36 -8.85 -44.44
C ASN A 954 28.35 -9.44 -43.40
N LYS A 955 28.96 -10.60 -43.68
CA LYS A 955 30.04 -11.26 -42.91
C LYS A 955 31.45 -10.77 -43.30
N THR A 956 32.36 -10.72 -42.31
CA THR A 956 33.80 -11.18 -42.28
C THR A 956 34.35 -10.81 -40.88
N GLN A 957 35.22 -11.50 -40.12
CA GLN A 957 36.12 -12.68 -40.24
C GLN A 957 37.62 -12.31 -40.04
N GLU A 958 38.27 -13.02 -39.10
CA GLU A 958 39.72 -13.29 -38.90
C GLU A 958 40.71 -12.36 -38.13
N LYS A 959 41.36 -12.99 -37.13
CA LYS A 959 42.82 -13.06 -36.77
C LYS A 959 43.61 -11.91 -36.10
N LYS A 960 44.25 -12.29 -34.96
CA LYS A 960 45.63 -11.94 -34.47
C LYS A 960 45.88 -10.46 -34.09
N GLU A 961 46.82 -10.03 -33.23
CA GLU A 961 47.80 -10.55 -32.22
C GLU A 961 48.22 -9.34 -31.32
N LYS A 962 49.04 -9.34 -30.24
CA LYS A 962 50.00 -10.27 -29.59
C LYS A 962 50.27 -9.83 -28.12
N GLY A 963 50.95 -10.65 -27.30
CA GLY A 963 51.58 -10.29 -26.00
C GLY A 963 50.84 -10.85 -24.77
N ASN A 964 51.44 -11.67 -23.89
CA ASN A 964 52.55 -11.45 -22.94
C ASN A 964 52.14 -10.62 -21.69
N SER A 965 52.45 -11.03 -20.46
CA SER A 965 53.21 -12.22 -19.99
C SER A 965 53.08 -12.44 -18.47
N THR A 966 53.29 -13.69 -18.00
CA THR A 966 53.79 -14.12 -16.65
C THR A 966 52.99 -13.67 -15.39
N THR A 967 52.71 -14.50 -14.39
CA THR A 967 53.10 -15.89 -14.04
C THR A 967 51.96 -16.51 -13.16
N ASP A 968 52.00 -17.67 -12.49
CA ASP A 968 53.07 -18.63 -12.13
C ASP A 968 52.55 -20.10 -12.09
N ASN A 969 53.21 -20.99 -11.35
CA ASN A 969 52.91 -22.41 -11.09
C ASN A 969 51.89 -22.57 -9.91
N SER A 970 51.39 -23.74 -9.51
CA SER A 970 51.88 -25.13 -9.65
C SER A 970 50.79 -26.20 -9.58
N ASP A 971 51.13 -27.43 -10.00
CA ASP A 971 50.26 -28.62 -10.03
C ASP A 971 49.94 -29.24 -8.66
N GLN A 972 48.70 -29.75 -8.51
CA GLN A 972 48.44 -31.18 -8.23
C GLN A 972 47.00 -31.59 -8.58
#